data_AF-A0A7C8URS6-F1
#
_entry.id   AF-A0A7C8URS6-F1
#
_cell.length_a   1.000
_cell.length_b   1.000
_cell.length_c   1.000
_cell.angle_alpha   90.00
_cell.angle_beta   90.00
_cell.angle_gamma   90.00
#
_symmetry.space_group_name_H-M   'P 1'
#
loop_
_entity.id
_entity.type
_entity.pdbx_description
1 polymer ?
#
loop_
_entity_poly.entity_id
_entity_poly.type
_entity_poly.pdbx_seq_one_letter_code
_entity_poly.pdbx_strand_id
1 'polypeptide(L)'
;MSSATSPITPKSEFADNESGYSSGSGSEELPEVYFTAPHLRHINAMLAKLEPLDVIRWSMITFPSLFQTTAFGLTGLVTIDMISKIALEQNIDHPVDLIFLDTLFHFKETHELVEACQRHYPTAKFHIYKPAGLETADEFNKVHGDKLWETNDNLYDYLAKVEPAQRAYSELRVKAVFTGRRKSQGGKRGSLDVVEVDEAGLIKINPLANWTFPQVKAYIDANGVPYNVLLDRGYKSVGDWHSTSPVKEGEDERAGRWKGQQKTECGIHNPRSKYAQFLQEQEQKKQQQALEEALQNVKLYFINSEDQIRQIEKPSEGFDYYAHRVERVNEKRREAMDECIRRVLDTRFVEEGLTKHFLPPGSTPGTDPCVPILISNDIDDAEKVLVIIGNTYDDLGIWSVREMEGPSINHGSMISTIRSAKKEKFGLLILNCGQIVYSPEMGRAVTYRSWKAATKPSPHIDEVKNRVPGHENVQKHVKIAEWKSSIEALIAAESTHTAADVTSPDLRHFLTTRARAYIVHSDPPGTFIPDKRFICQTFSTAQIYSETIIPNSWHDVMLPWFKRVEEDPEGCNPVMLVDWESVERLKEGWGGYSGSTKPKDGDDPNKWAFDDDENEDDHDREAKLEEGGKAFGEEGLEDMVDLRDAEQAAKANKALQENERPRTVMDDGLKEMGVGKAAPSA
;
A
#
# COMPACT_ATOMS: atom_id res chain seq x y z
N MET A 1 -50.56 38.85 -5.78
CA MET A 1 -49.58 39.94 -5.55
C MET A 1 -48.21 39.41 -5.93
N SER A 2 -47.58 40.08 -6.92
CA SER A 2 -46.19 40.00 -7.47
C SER A 2 -45.48 38.64 -7.45
N SER A 3 -45.17 37.93 -8.54
CA SER A 3 -44.55 38.25 -9.85
C SER A 3 -43.22 39.00 -9.82
N ALA A 4 -42.25 38.39 -10.53
CA ALA A 4 -41.28 38.98 -11.44
C ALA A 4 -39.79 39.04 -11.02
N THR A 5 -38.99 38.39 -11.88
CA THR A 5 -37.78 38.90 -12.57
C THR A 5 -36.48 39.13 -11.80
N SER A 6 -35.44 38.45 -12.29
CA SER A 6 -34.02 38.77 -12.16
C SER A 6 -33.67 40.21 -12.58
N PRO A 7 -32.57 40.76 -12.05
CA PRO A 7 -31.65 41.56 -12.88
C PRO A 7 -30.18 41.15 -12.65
N ILE A 8 -29.41 40.89 -13.71
CA ILE A 8 -28.50 41.82 -14.41
C ILE A 8 -27.25 42.17 -13.59
N THR A 9 -26.13 41.62 -14.06
CA THR A 9 -24.74 42.01 -13.77
C THR A 9 -24.40 43.40 -14.32
N PRO A 10 -23.54 44.17 -13.65
CA PRO A 10 -22.71 45.17 -14.32
C PRO A 10 -21.30 44.63 -14.57
N LYS A 11 -20.82 44.78 -15.81
CA LYS A 11 -19.40 44.68 -16.18
C LYS A 11 -18.66 45.93 -15.69
N SER A 12 -17.50 45.75 -15.06
CA SER A 12 -16.41 46.72 -15.12
C SER A 12 -15.11 45.98 -15.45
N GLU A 13 -14.56 46.27 -16.63
CA GLU A 13 -13.17 45.98 -16.98
C GLU A 13 -12.27 46.99 -16.26
N PHE A 14 -11.16 46.51 -15.68
CA PHE A 14 -9.79 47.05 -15.70
C PHE A 14 -9.01 46.58 -14.46
N ALA A 15 -8.01 45.73 -14.73
CA ALA A 15 -6.72 45.47 -14.06
C ALA A 15 -6.59 45.64 -12.53
N ASP A 16 -6.22 44.58 -11.81
CA ASP A 16 -4.83 44.39 -11.38
C ASP A 16 -4.61 43.03 -10.69
N ASN A 17 -3.41 42.49 -10.87
CA ASN A 17 -2.89 41.26 -10.28
C ASN A 17 -3.08 41.22 -8.76
N GLU A 18 -3.75 40.20 -8.23
CA GLU A 18 -3.44 39.68 -6.90
C GLU A 18 -3.88 38.21 -6.77
N SER A 19 -2.95 37.40 -6.28
CA SER A 19 -3.03 35.94 -6.18
C SER A 19 -4.25 35.49 -5.36
N GLY A 20 -5.16 34.75 -6.01
CA GLY A 20 -6.30 34.12 -5.36
C GLY A 20 -5.85 32.98 -4.43
N TYR A 21 -5.75 33.25 -3.14
CA TYR A 21 -5.91 32.22 -2.12
C TYR A 21 -7.40 31.95 -1.96
N SER A 22 -7.86 30.84 -2.55
CA SER A 22 -9.19 30.28 -2.26
C SER A 22 -9.33 30.05 -0.77
N SER A 23 -10.32 30.69 -0.16
CA SER A 23 -10.75 30.43 1.21
C SER A 23 -11.39 29.05 1.29
N GLY A 24 -10.60 28.05 1.69
CA GLY A 24 -11.09 26.72 2.06
C GLY A 24 -11.92 26.82 3.35
N SER A 25 -13.15 26.30 3.28
CA SER A 25 -14.02 26.06 4.42
C SER A 25 -13.29 25.29 5.53
N GLY A 26 -13.18 25.89 6.72
CA GLY A 26 -12.47 25.30 7.86
C GLY A 26 -13.09 23.99 8.33
N SER A 27 -12.31 22.91 8.27
CA SER A 27 -12.43 21.79 9.20
C SER A 27 -11.95 22.25 10.58
N GLU A 28 -12.71 21.98 11.63
CA GLU A 28 -12.32 22.22 13.03
C GLU A 28 -11.25 21.21 13.51
N GLU A 29 -10.17 21.04 12.77
CA GLU A 29 -9.04 20.22 13.19
C GLU A 29 -7.92 21.11 13.71
N LEU A 30 -7.60 20.98 15.00
CA LEU A 30 -6.47 21.66 15.61
C LEU A 30 -5.16 21.22 14.92
N PRO A 31 -4.22 22.14 14.64
CA PRO A 31 -2.98 21.81 13.98
C PRO A 31 -2.18 20.78 14.79
N GLU A 32 -1.71 19.73 14.13
CA GLU A 32 -0.88 18.71 14.77
C GLU A 32 0.57 19.19 14.89
N VAL A 33 1.12 19.11 16.10
CA VAL A 33 2.50 19.50 16.39
C VAL A 33 3.35 18.24 16.56
N TYR A 34 4.33 18.04 15.68
CA TYR A 34 5.26 16.92 15.74
C TYR A 34 6.71 17.42 15.86
N PHE A 35 7.50 16.73 16.69
CA PHE A 35 8.94 16.98 16.80
C PHE A 35 9.74 15.83 16.20
N THR A 36 10.55 16.13 15.20
CA THR A 36 11.64 15.23 14.81
C THR A 36 12.69 15.20 15.93
N ALA A 37 13.44 14.11 16.07
CA ALA A 37 14.48 14.01 17.10
C ALA A 37 15.53 15.15 17.03
N PRO A 38 15.98 15.62 15.84
CA PRO A 38 16.82 16.82 15.75
C PRO A 38 16.14 18.10 16.25
N HIS A 39 14.86 18.32 15.92
CA HIS A 39 14.10 19.49 16.39
C HIS A 39 13.95 19.47 17.91
N LEU A 40 13.59 18.32 18.49
CA LEU A 40 13.44 18.18 19.93
C LEU A 40 14.75 18.46 20.68
N ARG A 41 15.89 17.99 20.16
CA ARG A 41 17.21 18.30 20.73
C ARG A 41 17.52 19.80 20.67
N HIS A 42 17.25 20.45 19.53
CA HIS A 42 17.48 21.88 19.37
C HIS A 42 16.62 22.71 20.34
N ILE A 43 15.32 22.41 20.41
CA ILE A 43 14.38 23.09 21.30
C ILE A 43 14.82 22.93 22.76
N ASN A 44 15.16 21.72 23.19
CA ASN A 44 15.66 21.49 24.55
C ASN A 44 16.95 22.25 24.86
N ALA A 45 17.90 22.34 23.91
CA ALA A 45 19.12 23.11 24.09
C ALA A 45 18.87 24.62 24.26
N MET A 46 17.80 25.13 23.63
CA MET A 46 17.39 26.53 23.76
C MET A 46 16.62 26.77 25.07
N LEU A 47 15.58 25.98 25.33
CA LEU A 47 14.72 26.13 26.51
C LEU A 47 15.46 25.85 27.82
N ALA A 48 16.49 25.00 27.82
CA ALA A 48 17.30 24.74 29.01
C ALA A 48 18.03 25.99 29.54
N LYS A 49 18.15 27.06 28.74
CA LYS A 49 18.79 28.32 29.11
C LYS A 49 17.81 29.40 29.58
N LEU A 50 16.50 29.12 29.52
CA LEU A 50 15.45 30.08 29.86
C LEU A 50 14.98 29.91 31.31
N GLU A 51 14.41 30.98 31.86
CA GLU A 51 13.72 30.92 33.15
C GLU A 51 12.35 30.22 32.99
N PRO A 52 11.79 29.60 34.05
CA PRO A 52 10.54 28.84 33.95
C PRO A 52 9.38 29.64 33.37
N LEU A 53 9.29 30.93 33.69
CA LEU A 53 8.23 31.80 33.18
C LEU A 53 8.29 31.95 31.66
N ASP A 54 9.49 32.01 31.09
CA ASP A 54 9.69 32.10 29.64
C ASP A 54 9.38 30.77 28.95
N VAL A 55 9.72 29.64 29.59
CA VAL A 55 9.34 28.30 29.10
C VAL A 55 7.80 28.15 29.10
N ILE A 56 7.13 28.63 30.15
CA ILE A 56 5.66 28.61 30.24
C ILE A 56 5.04 29.46 29.13
N ARG A 57 5.50 30.71 28.95
CA ARG A 57 5.02 31.61 27.89
C ARG A 57 5.22 31.01 26.50
N TRP A 58 6.41 30.48 26.23
CA TRP A 58 6.71 29.80 24.97
C TRP A 58 5.75 28.64 24.72
N SER A 59 5.50 27.81 25.74
CA SER A 59 4.62 26.64 25.61
C SER A 59 3.17 27.03 25.33
N MET A 60 2.66 28.07 26.00
CA MET A 60 1.30 28.60 25.81
C MET A 60 1.08 29.15 24.40
N ILE A 61 2.13 29.69 23.77
CA ILE A 61 2.08 30.17 22.38
C ILE A 61 2.19 29.00 21.39
N THR A 62 3.00 28.00 21.71
CA THR A 62 3.42 26.95 20.77
C THR A 62 2.40 25.81 20.67
N PHE A 63 1.78 25.40 21.78
CA PHE A 63 0.99 24.18 21.82
C PHE A 63 -0.51 24.46 21.93
N PRO A 64 -1.31 24.01 20.94
CA PRO A 64 -2.76 23.94 21.11
C PRO A 64 -3.11 22.84 22.12
N SER A 65 -4.24 22.99 22.83
CA SER A 65 -4.71 21.98 23.80
C SER A 65 -3.65 21.62 24.86
N LEU A 66 -3.10 22.67 25.48
CA LEU A 66 -2.12 22.60 26.56
C LEU A 66 -2.82 22.53 27.92
N PHE A 67 -2.49 21.51 28.70
CA PHE A 67 -3.01 21.29 30.06
C PHE A 67 -1.87 21.27 31.08
N GLN A 68 -2.20 21.25 32.36
CA GLN A 68 -1.27 20.93 33.42
C GLN A 68 -1.73 19.67 34.16
N THR A 69 -0.91 18.62 34.18
CA THR A 69 -1.18 17.46 35.03
C THR A 69 -0.47 17.64 36.37
N THR A 70 -1.24 17.64 37.47
CA THR A 70 -0.72 17.95 38.80
C THR A 70 -1.23 16.97 39.84
N ALA A 71 -0.36 16.57 40.76
CA ALA A 71 -0.73 15.92 42.03
C ALA A 71 -0.58 16.91 43.20
N PHE A 72 -0.58 18.21 42.90
CA PHE A 72 -0.44 19.31 43.87
C PHE A 72 0.85 19.28 44.70
N GLY A 73 1.92 18.71 44.13
CA GLY A 73 3.28 18.90 44.66
C GLY A 73 3.76 20.34 44.44
N LEU A 74 4.68 20.82 45.28
CA LEU A 74 5.16 22.21 45.29
C LEU A 74 5.52 22.75 43.90
N THR A 75 6.22 21.96 43.08
CA THR A 75 6.61 22.37 41.72
C THR A 75 5.41 22.59 40.80
N GLY A 76 4.40 21.73 40.89
CA GLY A 76 3.17 21.91 40.15
C GLY A 76 2.44 23.17 40.60
N LEU A 77 2.37 23.42 41.92
CA LEU A 77 1.75 24.62 42.49
C LEU A 77 2.41 25.92 42.01
N VAL A 78 3.74 25.96 41.92
CA VAL A 78 4.45 27.11 41.32
C VAL A 78 4.04 27.33 39.87
N THR A 79 3.85 26.26 39.09
CA THR A 79 3.44 26.37 37.69
C THR A 79 2.03 26.96 37.57
N ILE A 80 1.08 26.53 38.44
CA ILE A 80 -0.28 27.08 38.49
C ILE A 80 -0.25 28.58 38.78
N ASP A 81 0.53 29.00 39.79
CA ASP A 81 0.65 30.40 40.18
C ASP A 81 1.25 31.26 39.07
N MET A 82 2.33 30.78 38.43
CA MET A 82 2.96 31.48 37.30
C MET A 82 2.00 31.68 36.12
N ILE A 83 1.23 30.65 35.75
CA ILE A 83 0.23 30.76 34.68
C ILE A 83 -0.89 31.72 35.09
N SER A 84 -1.36 31.64 36.33
CA SER A 84 -2.38 32.55 36.87
C SER A 84 -1.94 34.01 36.79
N LYS A 85 -0.67 34.31 37.12
CA LYS A 85 -0.11 35.66 37.00
C LYS A 85 -0.02 36.14 35.56
N ILE A 86 0.39 35.28 34.63
CA ILE A 86 0.38 35.61 33.19
C ILE A 86 -1.05 35.94 32.73
N ALA A 87 -2.04 35.15 33.17
CA ALA A 87 -3.45 35.37 32.84
C ALA A 87 -3.95 36.73 33.37
N LEU A 88 -3.58 37.09 34.61
CA LEU A 88 -3.87 38.40 35.20
C LEU A 88 -3.19 39.56 34.45
N GLU A 89 -1.92 39.40 34.06
CA GLU A 89 -1.18 40.39 33.24
C GLU A 89 -1.88 40.64 31.90
N GLN A 90 -2.50 39.61 31.32
CA GLN A 90 -3.18 39.66 30.02
C GLN A 90 -4.69 39.94 30.14
N ASN A 91 -5.22 40.06 31.37
CA ASN A 91 -6.64 40.22 31.66
C ASN A 91 -7.53 39.15 30.98
N ILE A 92 -7.12 37.89 31.12
CA ILE A 92 -7.86 36.70 30.66
C ILE A 92 -8.06 35.70 31.80
N ASP A 93 -8.98 34.75 31.62
CA ASP A 93 -9.09 33.59 32.49
C ASP A 93 -7.85 32.69 32.36
N HIS A 94 -7.64 31.83 33.37
CA HIS A 94 -6.49 30.93 33.40
C HIS A 94 -6.48 30.02 32.15
N PRO A 95 -5.52 30.18 31.23
CA PRO A 95 -5.64 29.62 29.88
C PRO A 95 -5.29 28.12 29.80
N VAL A 96 -4.80 27.54 30.89
CA VAL A 96 -4.35 26.14 30.95
C VAL A 96 -5.20 25.37 31.96
N ASP A 97 -5.99 24.42 31.49
CA ASP A 97 -6.81 23.56 32.33
C ASP A 97 -5.95 22.57 33.14
N LEU A 98 -6.40 22.20 34.33
CA LEU A 98 -5.69 21.34 35.28
C LEU A 98 -6.29 19.94 35.30
N ILE A 99 -5.44 18.91 35.24
CA ILE A 99 -5.83 17.51 35.37
C ILE A 99 -5.27 16.97 36.68
N PHE A 100 -6.18 16.54 37.56
CA PHE A 100 -5.86 15.82 38.78
C PHE A 100 -6.36 14.38 38.68
N LEU A 101 -5.47 13.44 38.99
CA LEU A 101 -5.81 12.02 39.03
C LEU A 101 -6.04 11.64 40.49
N ASP A 102 -7.31 11.52 40.88
CA ASP A 102 -7.69 11.04 42.19
C ASP A 102 -7.63 9.52 42.21
N THR A 103 -6.57 8.99 42.82
CA THR A 103 -6.34 7.54 42.92
C THR A 103 -7.32 6.86 43.87
N LEU A 104 -8.15 7.63 44.59
CA LEU A 104 -8.99 7.22 45.72
C LEU A 104 -8.18 6.93 47.01
N PHE A 105 -6.85 7.00 46.95
CA PHE A 105 -5.95 6.71 48.06
C PHE A 105 -5.01 7.87 48.39
N HIS A 106 -5.34 9.10 47.98
CA HIS A 106 -4.63 10.30 48.43
C HIS A 106 -4.85 10.57 49.92
N PHE A 107 -3.95 11.35 50.53
CA PHE A 107 -4.18 11.89 51.87
C PHE A 107 -5.35 12.88 51.86
N LYS A 108 -6.07 12.95 52.98
CA LYS A 108 -7.10 13.97 53.22
C LYS A 108 -6.55 15.38 53.02
N GLU A 109 -5.34 15.64 53.52
CA GLU A 109 -4.66 16.93 53.34
C GLU A 109 -4.38 17.28 51.88
N THR A 110 -4.23 16.28 50.99
CA THR A 110 -4.12 16.53 49.54
C THR A 110 -5.45 16.97 48.95
N HIS A 111 -6.57 16.35 49.32
CA HIS A 111 -7.90 16.78 48.88
C HIS A 111 -8.25 18.18 49.41
N GLU A 112 -7.94 18.47 50.68
CA GLU A 112 -8.11 19.80 51.27
C GLU A 112 -7.28 20.87 50.53
N LEU A 113 -6.08 20.51 50.07
CA LEU A 113 -5.26 21.38 49.22
C LEU A 113 -5.88 21.61 47.84
N VAL A 114 -6.48 20.59 47.21
CA VAL A 114 -7.19 20.74 45.93
C VAL A 114 -8.29 21.81 46.08
N GLU A 115 -9.11 21.71 47.13
CA GLU A 115 -10.16 22.69 47.44
C GLU A 115 -9.59 24.08 47.74
N ALA A 116 -8.45 24.17 48.44
CA ALA A 116 -7.76 25.44 48.69
C ALA A 116 -7.27 26.07 47.39
N CYS A 117 -6.68 25.30 46.48
CA CYS A 117 -6.23 25.77 45.17
C CYS A 117 -7.40 26.21 44.28
N GLN A 118 -8.52 25.48 44.26
CA GLN A 118 -9.73 25.88 43.53
C GLN A 118 -10.27 27.24 44.00
N ARG A 119 -10.21 27.51 45.31
CA ARG A 119 -10.59 28.82 45.87
C ARG A 119 -9.57 29.91 45.57
N HIS A 120 -8.28 29.58 45.59
CA HIS A 120 -7.20 30.54 45.37
C HIS A 120 -7.05 30.93 43.89
N TYR A 121 -7.35 30.01 42.97
CA TYR A 121 -7.29 30.20 41.52
C TYR A 121 -8.67 29.97 40.89
N PRO A 122 -9.66 30.86 41.11
CA PRO A 122 -11.05 30.62 40.76
C PRO A 122 -11.34 30.57 39.25
N THR A 123 -10.46 31.12 38.41
CA THR A 123 -10.58 31.07 36.95
C THR A 123 -9.91 29.83 36.34
N ALA A 124 -9.17 29.06 37.13
CA ALA A 124 -8.55 27.82 36.68
C ALA A 124 -9.55 26.67 36.73
N LYS A 125 -9.68 25.93 35.64
CA LYS A 125 -10.59 24.79 35.54
C LYS A 125 -9.88 23.50 35.93
N PHE A 126 -10.48 22.76 36.86
CA PHE A 126 -9.94 21.52 37.41
C PHE A 126 -10.75 20.32 36.92
N HIS A 127 -10.10 19.40 36.23
CA HIS A 127 -10.63 18.12 35.79
C HIS A 127 -10.13 17.02 36.70
N ILE A 128 -11.05 16.33 37.37
CA ILE A 128 -10.72 15.25 38.32
C ILE A 128 -11.10 13.92 37.68
N TYR A 129 -10.10 13.07 37.47
CA TYR A 129 -10.30 11.72 36.94
C TYR A 129 -9.98 10.67 38.01
N LYS A 130 -10.88 9.70 38.12
CA LYS A 130 -10.83 8.57 39.05
C LYS A 130 -10.69 7.25 38.28
N PRO A 131 -10.33 6.13 38.94
CA PRO A 131 -10.45 4.79 38.36
C PRO A 131 -11.82 4.58 37.72
N ALA A 132 -11.86 4.03 36.51
CA ALA A 132 -13.10 3.92 35.72
C ALA A 132 -14.23 3.22 36.49
N GLY A 133 -15.36 3.91 36.63
CA GLY A 133 -16.57 3.38 37.28
C GLY A 133 -16.50 3.28 38.80
N LEU A 134 -15.51 3.89 39.45
CA LEU A 134 -15.29 3.83 40.90
C LEU A 134 -15.17 5.24 41.49
N GLU A 135 -15.92 5.50 42.56
CA GLU A 135 -15.97 6.81 43.21
C GLU A 135 -15.26 6.83 44.56
N THR A 136 -15.10 5.66 45.21
CA THR A 136 -14.54 5.52 46.55
C THR A 136 -13.52 4.40 46.68
N ALA A 137 -12.62 4.51 47.66
CA ALA A 137 -11.61 3.49 47.97
C ALA A 137 -12.25 2.12 48.31
N ASP A 138 -13.41 2.13 48.97
CA ASP A 138 -14.15 0.92 49.34
C ASP A 138 -14.68 0.19 48.12
N GLU A 139 -15.18 0.92 47.11
CA GLU A 139 -15.58 0.33 45.83
C GLU A 139 -14.39 -0.26 45.09
N PHE A 140 -13.26 0.45 45.06
CA PHE A 140 -12.03 -0.04 44.44
C PHE A 140 -11.56 -1.36 45.08
N ASN A 141 -11.49 -1.40 46.41
CA ASN A 141 -11.11 -2.60 47.16
C ASN A 141 -12.10 -3.75 46.96
N LYS A 142 -13.41 -3.47 46.88
CA LYS A 142 -14.44 -4.48 46.63
C LYS A 142 -14.32 -5.12 45.25
N VAL A 143 -14.00 -4.35 44.22
CA VAL A 143 -13.90 -4.83 42.84
C VAL A 143 -12.56 -5.51 42.57
N HIS A 144 -11.45 -4.96 43.09
CA HIS A 144 -10.11 -5.40 42.73
C HIS A 144 -9.35 -6.13 43.85
N GLY A 145 -9.93 -6.23 45.03
CA GLY A 145 -9.33 -6.82 46.22
C GLY A 145 -8.65 -5.80 47.13
N ASP A 146 -8.64 -6.10 48.43
CA ASP A 146 -8.00 -5.25 49.43
C ASP A 146 -6.51 -5.10 49.17
N LYS A 147 -6.00 -3.87 49.32
CA LYS A 147 -4.57 -3.55 49.26
C LYS A 147 -3.90 -4.02 47.97
N LEU A 148 -4.53 -3.77 46.83
CA LEU A 148 -3.99 -4.16 45.52
C LEU A 148 -2.55 -3.67 45.27
N TRP A 149 -2.14 -2.56 45.88
CA TRP A 149 -0.76 -2.05 45.81
C TRP A 149 0.28 -2.98 46.47
N GLU A 150 -0.12 -3.87 47.40
CA GLU A 150 0.74 -4.89 48.01
C GLU A 150 0.77 -6.17 47.17
N THR A 151 -0.36 -6.57 46.59
CA THR A 151 -0.51 -7.86 45.90
C THR A 151 -0.15 -7.77 44.41
N ASN A 152 -0.45 -6.66 43.76
CA ASN A 152 -0.17 -6.40 42.35
C ASN A 152 0.01 -4.90 42.05
N ASP A 153 1.14 -4.33 42.46
CA ASP A 153 1.49 -2.92 42.27
C ASP A 153 1.39 -2.44 40.81
N ASN A 154 1.68 -3.30 39.83
CA ASN A 154 1.57 -2.95 38.41
C ASN A 154 0.10 -2.75 37.98
N LEU A 155 -0.80 -3.63 38.45
CA LEU A 155 -2.23 -3.51 38.17
C LEU A 155 -2.84 -2.30 38.90
N TYR A 156 -2.44 -2.08 40.16
CA TYR A 156 -2.83 -0.89 40.91
C TYR A 156 -2.40 0.39 40.18
N ASP A 157 -1.12 0.50 39.78
CA ASP A 157 -0.65 1.68 39.04
C ASP A 157 -1.40 1.86 37.71
N TYR A 158 -1.77 0.78 37.03
CA TYR A 158 -2.55 0.89 35.81
C TYR A 158 -3.95 1.44 36.08
N LEU A 159 -4.73 0.77 36.93
CA LEU A 159 -6.12 1.12 37.21
C LEU A 159 -6.28 2.47 37.91
N ALA A 160 -5.39 2.77 38.87
CA ALA A 160 -5.51 3.96 39.69
C ALA A 160 -4.90 5.21 39.06
N LYS A 161 -4.00 5.06 38.09
CA LYS A 161 -3.17 6.18 37.60
C LYS A 161 -3.03 6.24 36.09
N VAL A 162 -2.68 5.13 35.43
CA VAL A 162 -2.38 5.14 33.99
C VAL A 162 -3.66 5.20 33.16
N GLU A 163 -4.65 4.34 33.44
CA GLU A 163 -5.94 4.35 32.74
C GLU A 163 -6.66 5.70 32.92
N PRO A 164 -6.79 6.25 34.14
CA PRO A 164 -7.44 7.56 34.30
C PRO A 164 -6.70 8.69 33.57
N ALA A 165 -5.36 8.65 33.52
CA ALA A 165 -4.57 9.61 32.76
C ALA A 165 -4.83 9.49 31.25
N GLN A 166 -4.78 8.27 30.72
CA GLN A 166 -5.02 8.02 29.29
C GLN A 166 -6.43 8.44 28.87
N ARG A 167 -7.43 8.11 29.70
CA ARG A 167 -8.81 8.53 29.49
C ARG A 167 -8.96 10.05 29.56
N ALA A 168 -8.36 10.71 30.54
CA ALA A 168 -8.35 12.17 30.63
C ALA A 168 -7.74 12.82 29.38
N TYR A 169 -6.59 12.32 28.92
CA TYR A 169 -5.94 12.87 27.74
C TYR A 169 -6.76 12.66 26.46
N SER A 170 -7.48 11.54 26.35
CA SER A 170 -8.36 11.26 25.22
C SER A 170 -9.62 12.13 25.23
N GLU A 171 -10.36 12.13 26.35
CA GLU A 171 -11.63 12.86 26.48
C GLU A 171 -11.44 14.38 26.35
N LEU A 172 -10.35 14.90 26.91
CA LEU A 172 -10.00 16.33 26.85
C LEU A 172 -9.19 16.69 25.60
N ARG A 173 -8.88 15.72 24.72
CA ARG A 173 -8.08 15.90 23.49
C ARG A 173 -6.74 16.61 23.76
N VAL A 174 -6.05 16.18 24.82
CA VAL A 174 -4.80 16.80 25.29
C VAL A 174 -3.67 16.50 24.32
N LYS A 175 -2.95 17.54 23.89
CA LYS A 175 -1.77 17.41 23.02
C LYS A 175 -0.46 17.69 23.77
N ALA A 176 -0.51 18.58 24.77
CA ALA A 176 0.64 18.92 25.59
C ALA A 176 0.26 19.05 27.06
N VAL A 177 1.17 18.67 27.97
CA VAL A 177 0.99 18.80 29.41
C VAL A 177 2.21 19.41 30.10
N PHE A 178 1.98 20.38 30.99
CA PHE A 178 2.95 20.72 32.02
C PHE A 178 3.00 19.65 33.10
N THR A 179 4.22 19.34 33.58
CA THR A 179 4.44 18.43 34.71
C THR A 179 5.33 19.09 35.78
N GLY A 180 5.17 18.65 37.03
CA GLY A 180 5.97 19.13 38.17
C GLY A 180 7.30 18.40 38.38
N ARG A 181 7.90 17.82 37.34
CA ARG A 181 9.17 17.07 37.44
C ARG A 181 10.38 18.00 37.39
N ARG A 182 11.41 17.72 38.21
CA ARG A 182 12.68 18.47 38.24
C ARG A 182 13.89 17.53 38.30
N LYS A 183 15.03 17.97 37.76
CA LYS A 183 16.29 17.20 37.82
C LYS A 183 16.78 16.96 39.25
N SER A 184 16.59 17.96 40.12
CA SER A 184 16.99 17.92 41.53
C SER A 184 16.26 16.85 42.36
N GLN A 185 15.20 16.23 41.83
CA GLN A 185 14.47 15.13 42.47
C GLN A 185 15.14 13.76 42.29
N GLY A 186 16.29 13.70 41.61
CA GLY A 186 17.14 12.52 41.54
C GLY A 186 16.56 11.35 40.74
N GLY A 187 17.20 10.18 40.89
CA GLY A 187 16.83 8.94 40.20
C GLY A 187 16.80 9.11 38.67
N LYS A 188 15.72 8.62 38.04
CA LYS A 188 15.51 8.77 36.59
C LYS A 188 15.27 10.21 36.14
N ARG A 189 15.02 11.16 37.04
CA ARG A 189 14.83 12.58 36.70
C ARG A 189 16.13 13.34 36.53
N GLY A 190 17.28 12.80 36.93
CA GLY A 190 18.57 13.50 36.83
C GLY A 190 18.93 13.95 35.41
N SER A 191 18.43 13.23 34.39
CA SER A 191 18.62 13.52 32.96
C SER A 191 17.35 14.06 32.28
N LEU A 192 16.45 14.68 33.02
CA LEU A 192 15.17 15.19 32.51
C LEU A 192 15.35 16.35 31.53
N ASP A 193 14.78 16.24 30.34
CA ASP A 193 14.70 17.34 29.38
C ASP A 193 13.56 18.32 29.71
N VAL A 194 13.63 19.54 29.18
CA VAL A 194 12.55 20.53 29.38
C VAL A 194 11.29 20.11 28.61
N VAL A 195 11.44 19.55 27.42
CA VAL A 195 10.37 19.00 26.58
C VAL A 195 10.69 17.55 26.26
N GLU A 196 9.77 16.66 26.61
CA GLU A 196 9.80 15.23 26.26
C GLU A 196 8.59 14.92 25.37
N VAL A 197 8.72 13.95 24.46
CA VAL A 197 7.59 13.39 23.72
C VAL A 197 7.52 11.93 24.08
N ASP A 198 6.38 11.46 24.58
CA ASP A 198 6.20 10.03 24.84
C ASP A 198 5.81 9.26 23.58
N GLU A 199 5.81 7.92 23.67
CA GLU A 199 5.53 7.05 22.53
C GLU A 199 4.09 7.17 22.00
N ALA A 200 3.17 7.74 22.79
CA ALA A 200 1.82 8.04 22.35
C ALA A 200 1.72 9.43 21.68
N GLY A 201 2.84 10.14 21.55
CA GLY A 201 2.92 11.47 20.95
C GLY A 201 2.55 12.61 21.90
N LEU A 202 2.31 12.34 23.19
CA LEU A 202 1.98 13.37 24.17
C LEU A 202 3.25 14.17 24.51
N ILE A 203 3.15 15.50 24.37
CA ILE A 203 4.24 16.42 24.66
C ILE A 203 4.21 16.76 26.16
N LYS A 204 5.31 16.48 26.87
CA LYS A 204 5.45 16.76 28.31
C LYS A 204 6.45 17.89 28.49
N ILE A 205 6.02 18.98 29.11
CA ILE A 205 6.85 20.14 29.40
C ILE A 205 7.13 20.21 30.90
N ASN A 206 8.42 20.34 31.25
CA ASN A 206 8.93 20.41 32.61
C ASN A 206 9.51 21.82 32.83
N PRO A 207 8.67 22.86 33.02
CA PRO A 207 9.14 24.25 33.02
C PRO A 207 10.12 24.55 34.16
N LEU A 208 10.00 23.82 35.26
CA LEU A 208 10.89 23.92 36.42
C LEU A 208 11.98 22.84 36.44
N ALA A 209 12.32 22.23 35.30
CA ALA A 209 13.28 21.12 35.21
C ALA A 209 14.61 21.43 35.91
N ASN A 210 15.10 22.67 35.79
CA ASN A 210 16.38 23.12 36.35
C ASN A 210 16.28 23.74 37.74
N TRP A 211 15.08 23.90 38.32
CA TRP A 211 14.94 24.45 39.66
C TRP A 211 15.25 23.42 40.76
N THR A 212 15.93 23.89 41.80
CA THR A 212 16.19 23.16 43.03
C THR A 212 14.99 23.23 43.98
N PHE A 213 14.92 22.32 44.95
CA PHE A 213 13.87 22.36 45.97
C PHE A 213 13.83 23.70 46.76
N PRO A 214 14.98 24.29 47.19
CA PRO A 214 14.97 25.60 47.84
C PRO A 214 14.40 26.72 46.97
N GLN A 215 14.66 26.73 45.66
CA GLN A 215 14.09 27.73 44.75
C GLN A 215 12.56 27.60 44.66
N VAL A 216 12.05 26.38 44.53
CA VAL A 216 10.61 26.10 44.54
C VAL A 216 9.98 26.57 45.85
N LYS A 217 10.56 26.21 47.00
CA LYS A 217 10.04 26.60 48.31
C LYS A 217 10.07 28.12 48.50
N ALA A 218 11.17 28.78 48.14
CA ALA A 218 11.30 30.23 48.23
C ALA A 218 10.24 30.94 47.40
N TYR A 219 9.91 30.43 46.21
CA TYR A 219 8.82 30.97 45.41
C TYR A 219 7.46 30.81 46.10
N ILE A 220 7.14 29.61 46.60
CA ILE A 220 5.89 29.34 47.32
C ILE A 220 5.71 30.32 48.49
N ASP A 221 6.75 30.47 49.30
CA ASP A 221 6.74 31.35 50.47
C ASP A 221 6.59 32.84 50.07
N ALA A 222 7.34 33.28 49.06
CA ALA A 222 7.33 34.68 48.61
C ALA A 222 6.01 35.10 47.94
N ASN A 223 5.27 34.15 47.37
CA ASN A 223 4.05 34.42 46.61
C ASN A 223 2.77 33.97 47.32
N GLY A 224 2.87 33.43 48.54
CA GLY A 224 1.70 33.02 49.33
C GLY A 224 0.91 31.88 48.68
N VAL A 225 1.57 31.01 47.91
CA VAL A 225 0.93 29.91 47.18
C VAL A 225 0.48 28.84 48.17
N PRO A 226 -0.79 28.37 48.13
CA PRO A 226 -1.24 27.27 48.98
C PRO A 226 -0.40 26.02 48.75
N TYR A 227 0.02 25.35 49.83
CA TYR A 227 0.77 24.09 49.76
C TYR A 227 0.27 23.07 50.78
N ASN A 228 0.67 21.81 50.59
CA ASN A 228 0.21 20.71 51.44
C ASN A 228 0.83 20.82 52.84
N VAL A 229 0.00 20.90 53.88
CA VAL A 229 0.44 20.99 55.29
C VAL A 229 1.30 19.81 55.74
N LEU A 230 1.26 18.67 55.03
CA LEU A 230 2.15 17.53 55.27
C LEU A 230 3.62 17.88 55.03
N LEU A 231 3.92 18.90 54.22
CA LEU A 231 5.29 19.36 54.02
C LEU A 231 5.96 19.76 55.34
N ASP A 232 5.24 20.50 56.18
CA ASP A 232 5.73 20.96 57.50
C ASP A 232 5.89 19.81 58.49
N ARG A 233 5.28 18.66 58.18
CA ARG A 233 5.39 17.40 58.92
C ARG A 233 6.47 16.47 58.35
N GLY A 234 7.30 16.98 57.42
CA GLY A 234 8.44 16.26 56.84
C GLY A 234 8.13 15.51 55.53
N TYR A 235 6.95 15.68 54.93
CA TYR A 235 6.62 15.05 53.65
C TYR A 235 7.05 15.93 52.46
N LYS A 236 8.31 15.81 52.05
CA LYS A 236 8.85 16.58 50.90
C LYS A 236 8.30 16.13 49.54
N SER A 237 7.78 14.89 49.43
CA SER A 237 7.10 14.37 48.23
C SER A 237 5.86 13.55 48.63
N VAL A 238 4.67 13.98 48.20
CA VAL A 238 3.38 13.37 48.59
C VAL A 238 2.76 12.60 47.41
N GLY A 239 2.16 11.44 47.70
CA GLY A 239 1.32 10.65 46.79
C GLY A 239 0.28 9.88 47.60
N ASP A 240 -0.01 8.64 47.22
CA ASP A 240 -0.96 7.79 47.96
C ASP A 240 -0.48 7.53 49.40
N TRP A 241 -1.41 7.47 50.35
CA TRP A 241 -1.09 7.39 51.79
C TRP A 241 -0.33 6.12 52.16
N HIS A 242 -0.57 5.01 51.47
CA HIS A 242 0.06 3.71 51.72
C HIS A 242 1.49 3.61 51.19
N SER A 243 1.95 4.57 50.38
CA SER A 243 3.27 4.51 49.72
C SER A 243 4.07 5.80 49.85
N THR A 244 3.75 6.60 50.87
CA THR A 244 4.40 7.87 51.17
C THR A 244 4.78 7.95 52.64
N SER A 245 6.01 8.34 52.93
CA SER A 245 6.55 8.53 54.29
C SER A 245 7.27 9.87 54.43
N PRO A 246 7.39 10.43 55.65
CA PRO A 246 8.20 11.61 55.88
C PRO A 246 9.69 11.30 55.70
N VAL A 247 10.47 12.31 55.35
CA VAL A 247 11.93 12.22 55.18
C VAL A 247 12.63 13.07 56.24
N LYS A 248 13.83 12.66 56.64
CA LYS A 248 14.67 13.43 57.56
C LYS A 248 15.35 14.60 56.85
N GLU A 249 15.85 15.53 57.65
CA GLU A 249 16.69 16.59 57.11
C GLU A 249 17.99 16.02 56.53
N GLY A 250 18.34 16.46 55.31
CA GLY A 250 19.45 15.90 54.53
C GLY A 250 19.13 14.64 53.69
N GLU A 251 17.98 13.99 53.87
CA GLU A 251 17.54 12.92 52.96
C GLU A 251 17.02 13.48 51.63
N ASP A 252 17.12 12.68 50.56
CA ASP A 252 16.61 13.03 49.23
C ASP A 252 15.12 13.37 49.27
N GLU A 253 14.68 14.35 48.46
CA GLU A 253 13.30 14.85 48.41
C GLU A 253 12.26 13.72 48.25
N ARG A 254 12.61 12.67 47.52
CA ARG A 254 11.72 11.55 47.21
C ARG A 254 12.04 10.27 47.98
N ALA A 255 12.96 10.30 48.94
CA ALA A 255 13.31 9.13 49.75
C ALA A 255 12.12 8.52 50.52
N GLY A 256 11.08 9.31 50.76
CA GLY A 256 9.83 8.88 51.40
C GLY A 256 8.88 8.11 50.47
N ARG A 257 9.15 8.08 49.16
CA ARG A 257 8.32 7.35 48.17
C ARG A 257 8.88 5.94 48.00
N TRP A 258 8.01 4.94 48.09
CA TRP A 258 8.36 3.52 47.87
C TRP A 258 9.52 3.01 48.74
N LYS A 259 9.57 3.45 50.00
CA LYS A 259 10.63 3.08 50.95
C LYS A 259 10.72 1.55 51.07
N GLY A 260 11.88 0.99 50.72
CA GLY A 260 12.13 -0.46 50.72
C GLY A 260 11.78 -1.20 49.42
N GLN A 261 11.35 -0.50 48.37
CA GLN A 261 11.07 -1.08 47.05
C GLN A 261 12.13 -0.66 46.02
N GLN A 262 12.26 -1.40 44.91
CA GLN A 262 13.14 -1.03 43.78
C GLN A 262 12.52 0.05 42.85
N LYS A 263 11.34 0.54 43.19
CA LYS A 263 10.56 1.47 42.37
C LYS A 263 11.07 2.91 42.55
N THR A 264 11.49 3.52 41.43
CA THR A 264 12.05 4.87 41.42
C THR A 264 11.17 5.89 40.71
N GLU A 265 10.18 5.46 39.93
CA GLU A 265 9.21 6.32 39.26
C GLU A 265 7.79 5.76 39.30
N CYS A 266 6.82 6.67 39.15
CA CYS A 266 5.40 6.35 39.07
C CYS A 266 5.06 5.82 37.66
N GLY A 267 4.09 4.88 37.56
CA GLY A 267 3.61 4.34 36.29
C GLY A 267 3.16 5.39 35.26
N ILE A 268 2.70 6.58 35.70
CA ILE A 268 2.30 7.71 34.82
C ILE A 268 3.46 8.24 33.96
N HIS A 269 4.70 8.12 34.44
CA HIS A 269 5.89 8.65 33.76
C HIS A 269 6.80 7.56 33.20
N ASN A 270 6.39 6.30 33.29
CA ASN A 270 7.11 5.19 32.67
C ASN A 270 6.62 5.05 31.21
N PRO A 271 7.51 4.97 30.20
CA PRO A 271 7.13 5.02 28.78
C PRO A 271 6.02 4.04 28.37
N ARG A 272 5.88 2.90 29.07
CA ARG A 272 4.66 2.06 29.06
C ARG A 272 4.50 1.40 30.43
N SER A 273 3.28 1.37 30.99
CA SER A 273 3.01 0.49 32.15
C SER A 273 3.25 -0.96 31.72
N LYS A 274 4.01 -1.73 32.52
CA LYS A 274 4.26 -3.16 32.23
C LYS A 274 2.96 -3.95 32.02
N TYR A 275 1.89 -3.54 32.68
CA TYR A 275 0.58 -4.17 32.52
C TYR A 275 -0.15 -3.72 31.25
N ALA A 276 0.01 -2.48 30.81
CA ALA A 276 -0.52 -2.01 29.52
C ALA A 276 0.15 -2.73 28.34
N GLN A 277 1.47 -2.99 28.42
CA GLN A 277 2.19 -3.82 27.46
C GLN A 277 1.63 -5.24 27.42
N PHE A 278 1.40 -5.85 28.59
CA PHE A 278 0.82 -7.17 28.68
C PHE A 278 -0.57 -7.25 28.04
N LEU A 279 -1.46 -6.28 28.30
CA LEU A 279 -2.79 -6.24 27.69
C LEU A 279 -2.74 -6.01 26.18
N GLN A 280 -1.88 -5.09 25.71
CA GLN A 280 -1.72 -4.81 24.29
C GLN A 280 -1.13 -6.00 23.53
N GLU A 281 -0.16 -6.71 24.11
CA GLU A 281 0.38 -7.95 23.53
C GLU A 281 -0.66 -9.08 23.49
N GLN A 282 -1.51 -9.20 24.52
CA GLN A 282 -2.61 -10.16 24.53
C GLN A 282 -3.67 -9.84 23.48
N GLU A 283 -4.02 -8.56 23.35
CA GLU A 283 -4.99 -8.10 22.37
C GLU A 283 -4.46 -8.19 20.94
N GLN A 284 -3.20 -7.83 20.71
CA GLN A 284 -2.52 -8.04 19.43
C GLN A 284 -2.41 -9.52 19.09
N LYS A 285 -2.07 -10.39 20.05
CA LYS A 285 -2.09 -11.85 19.82
C LYS A 285 -3.48 -12.36 19.49
N LYS A 286 -4.51 -11.84 20.15
CA LYS A 286 -5.90 -12.24 19.91
C LYS A 286 -6.42 -11.71 18.57
N GLN A 287 -6.05 -10.48 18.18
CA GLN A 287 -6.35 -9.91 16.87
C GLN A 287 -5.58 -10.60 15.76
N GLN A 288 -4.30 -10.90 15.96
CA GLN A 288 -3.47 -11.68 15.04
C GLN A 288 -4.02 -13.09 14.87
N GLN A 289 -4.45 -13.73 15.95
CA GLN A 289 -5.06 -15.06 15.93
C GLN A 289 -6.45 -15.03 15.27
N ALA A 290 -7.28 -14.02 15.55
CA ALA A 290 -8.58 -13.86 14.89
C ALA A 290 -8.44 -13.50 13.40
N LEU A 291 -7.42 -12.73 13.03
CA LEU A 291 -7.06 -12.41 11.66
C LEU A 291 -6.49 -13.64 10.94
N GLU A 292 -5.65 -14.43 11.60
CA GLU A 292 -5.15 -15.71 11.08
C GLU A 292 -6.30 -16.72 10.90
N GLU A 293 -7.23 -16.81 11.85
CA GLU A 293 -8.43 -17.66 11.74
C GLU A 293 -9.39 -17.17 10.64
N ALA A 294 -9.54 -15.86 10.45
CA ALA A 294 -10.33 -15.28 9.36
C ALA A 294 -9.66 -15.43 7.98
N LEU A 295 -8.33 -15.40 7.90
CA LEU A 295 -7.58 -15.52 6.65
C LEU A 295 -7.27 -16.98 6.27
N GLN A 296 -7.39 -17.94 7.18
CA GLN A 296 -6.99 -19.32 6.93
C GLN A 296 -8.00 -20.16 6.14
N ASN A 297 -9.26 -19.72 5.95
CA ASN A 297 -10.26 -20.55 5.25
C ASN A 297 -11.43 -19.81 4.55
N VAL A 298 -11.37 -18.50 4.36
CA VAL A 298 -12.51 -17.79 3.76
C VAL A 298 -12.38 -17.77 2.24
N LYS A 299 -13.33 -18.42 1.56
CA LYS A 299 -13.64 -18.12 0.15
C LYS A 299 -13.95 -16.62 0.11
N LEU A 300 -13.03 -15.79 -0.39
CA LEU A 300 -13.25 -14.35 -0.52
C LEU A 300 -13.99 -14.00 -1.82
N TYR A 301 -13.93 -14.90 -2.80
CA TYR A 301 -14.48 -14.72 -4.14
C TYR A 301 -15.31 -15.93 -4.55
N PHE A 302 -16.25 -15.69 -5.47
CA PHE A 302 -17.03 -16.70 -6.15
C PHE A 302 -17.30 -16.30 -7.60
N ILE A 303 -17.66 -17.26 -8.45
CA ILE A 303 -18.18 -16.98 -9.79
C ILE A 303 -19.70 -16.99 -9.73
N ASN A 304 -20.34 -15.90 -10.15
CA ASN A 304 -21.79 -15.77 -10.12
C ASN A 304 -22.46 -16.51 -11.31
N SER A 305 -23.80 -16.46 -11.39
CA SER A 305 -24.56 -17.07 -12.48
C SER A 305 -24.35 -16.42 -13.86
N GLU A 306 -23.81 -15.21 -13.89
CA GLU A 306 -23.45 -14.47 -15.11
C GLU A 306 -22.02 -14.77 -15.57
N ASP A 307 -21.34 -15.72 -14.92
CA ASP A 307 -19.96 -16.11 -15.20
C ASP A 307 -18.90 -15.06 -14.85
N GLN A 308 -19.15 -14.25 -13.83
CA GLN A 308 -18.27 -13.16 -13.41
C GLN A 308 -17.70 -13.43 -12.03
N ILE A 309 -16.45 -13.03 -11.81
CA ILE A 309 -15.83 -13.06 -10.49
C ILE A 309 -16.38 -11.95 -9.60
N ARG A 310 -16.83 -12.31 -8.40
CA ARG A 310 -17.46 -11.40 -7.43
C ARG A 310 -16.93 -11.63 -6.02
N GLN A 311 -16.89 -10.56 -5.24
CA GLN A 311 -16.55 -10.61 -3.81
C GLN A 311 -17.69 -11.25 -3.01
N ILE A 312 -17.37 -12.13 -2.06
CA ILE A 312 -18.39 -12.74 -1.19
C ILE A 312 -19.02 -11.72 -0.25
N GLU A 313 -18.22 -10.80 0.31
CA GLU A 313 -18.72 -9.73 1.20
C GLU A 313 -19.54 -8.69 0.44
N LYS A 314 -19.25 -8.51 -0.86
CA LYS A 314 -19.91 -7.55 -1.74
C LYS A 314 -20.26 -8.19 -3.08
N PRO A 315 -21.34 -8.99 -3.16
CA PRO A 315 -21.65 -9.81 -4.34
C PRO A 315 -21.89 -9.04 -5.65
N SER A 316 -22.12 -7.73 -5.57
CA SER A 316 -22.26 -6.84 -6.73
C SER A 316 -20.94 -6.27 -7.25
N GLU A 317 -19.85 -6.35 -6.47
CA GLU A 317 -18.56 -5.78 -6.82
C GLU A 317 -17.61 -6.85 -7.39
N GLY A 318 -16.78 -6.42 -8.36
CA GLY A 318 -15.67 -7.18 -8.92
C GLY A 318 -14.50 -7.30 -7.93
N PHE A 319 -13.30 -7.57 -8.43
CA PHE A 319 -12.12 -7.66 -7.57
C PHE A 319 -11.62 -6.24 -7.21
N ASP A 320 -10.93 -6.11 -6.07
CA ASP A 320 -10.27 -4.87 -5.69
C ASP A 320 -8.80 -5.16 -5.36
N TYR A 321 -7.92 -4.70 -6.25
CA TYR A 321 -6.48 -4.97 -6.22
C TYR A 321 -5.75 -4.28 -5.09
N TYR A 322 -6.31 -3.18 -4.56
CA TYR A 322 -5.71 -2.35 -3.52
C TYR A 322 -6.71 -2.06 -2.38
N ALA A 323 -7.51 -3.08 -2.04
CA ALA A 323 -8.55 -2.99 -1.02
C ALA A 323 -8.04 -2.58 0.37
N HIS A 324 -6.74 -2.71 0.64
CA HIS A 324 -6.15 -2.43 1.93
C HIS A 324 -4.79 -1.70 1.82
N ARG A 325 -4.45 -0.89 2.83
CA ARG A 325 -3.16 -0.15 2.89
C ARG A 325 -1.95 -1.05 3.17
N VAL A 326 -2.18 -2.28 3.62
CA VAL A 326 -1.14 -3.24 3.95
C VAL A 326 -1.01 -4.22 2.80
N GLU A 327 0.14 -4.19 2.12
CA GLU A 327 0.34 -4.94 0.89
C GLU A 327 0.22 -6.46 1.09
N ARG A 328 0.66 -6.94 2.25
CA ARG A 328 0.49 -8.34 2.65
C ARG A 328 -0.97 -8.82 2.61
N VAL A 329 -1.92 -7.94 2.96
CA VAL A 329 -3.34 -8.24 2.92
C VAL A 329 -3.82 -8.31 1.46
N ASN A 330 -3.36 -7.39 0.62
CA ASN A 330 -3.68 -7.39 -0.81
C ASN A 330 -3.14 -8.66 -1.51
N GLU A 331 -1.92 -9.10 -1.19
CA GLU A 331 -1.35 -10.36 -1.70
C GLU A 331 -2.23 -11.56 -1.38
N LYS A 332 -2.69 -11.68 -0.12
CA LYS A 332 -3.58 -12.75 0.31
C LYS A 332 -4.93 -12.71 -0.40
N ARG A 333 -5.49 -11.50 -0.59
CA ARG A 333 -6.76 -11.32 -1.32
C ARG A 333 -6.61 -11.70 -2.79
N ARG A 334 -5.50 -11.32 -3.45
CA ARG A 334 -5.20 -11.72 -4.83
C ARG A 334 -5.04 -13.22 -4.98
N GLU A 335 -4.32 -13.91 -4.07
CA GLU A 335 -4.24 -15.38 -4.14
C GLU A 335 -5.61 -16.04 -3.94
N ALA A 336 -6.48 -15.52 -3.07
CA ALA A 336 -7.82 -16.06 -2.91
C ALA A 336 -8.67 -15.91 -4.19
N MET A 337 -8.47 -14.81 -4.93
CA MET A 337 -9.07 -14.60 -6.24
C MET A 337 -8.49 -15.59 -7.27
N ASP A 338 -7.17 -15.67 -7.39
CA ASP A 338 -6.46 -16.57 -8.31
C ASP A 338 -6.86 -18.03 -8.05
N GLU A 339 -6.98 -18.46 -6.79
CA GLU A 339 -7.46 -19.78 -6.42
C GLU A 339 -8.91 -20.04 -6.88
N CYS A 340 -9.79 -19.05 -6.74
CA CYS A 340 -11.18 -19.14 -7.21
C CYS A 340 -11.23 -19.34 -8.73
N ILE A 341 -10.46 -18.53 -9.48
CA ILE A 341 -10.36 -18.62 -10.94
C ILE A 341 -9.78 -19.97 -11.36
N ARG A 342 -8.64 -20.38 -10.77
CA ARG A 342 -7.93 -21.63 -11.07
C ARG A 342 -8.84 -22.86 -10.96
N ARG A 343 -9.67 -22.94 -9.90
CA ARG A 343 -10.61 -24.06 -9.71
C ARG A 343 -11.67 -24.15 -10.82
N VAL A 344 -12.14 -23.00 -11.29
CA VAL A 344 -13.15 -22.92 -12.34
C VAL A 344 -12.54 -23.26 -13.70
N LEU A 345 -11.36 -22.71 -13.99
CA LEU A 345 -10.63 -23.00 -15.22
C LEU A 345 -10.23 -24.48 -15.30
N ASP A 346 -9.81 -25.11 -14.20
CA ASP A 346 -9.51 -26.55 -14.16
C ASP A 346 -10.68 -27.41 -14.64
N THR A 347 -11.90 -27.05 -14.23
CA THR A 347 -13.12 -27.74 -14.68
C THR A 347 -13.36 -27.49 -16.16
N ARG A 348 -13.24 -26.24 -16.61
CA ARG A 348 -13.49 -25.85 -18.01
C ARG A 348 -12.48 -26.45 -18.97
N PHE A 349 -11.21 -26.56 -18.60
CA PHE A 349 -10.22 -27.22 -19.46
C PHE A 349 -10.60 -28.66 -19.75
N VAL A 350 -11.07 -29.40 -18.74
CA VAL A 350 -11.55 -30.77 -18.92
C VAL A 350 -12.80 -30.81 -19.80
N GLU A 351 -13.75 -29.88 -19.60
CA GLU A 351 -14.95 -29.77 -20.45
C GLU A 351 -14.61 -29.46 -21.91
N GLU A 352 -13.58 -28.64 -22.15
CA GLU A 352 -13.05 -28.36 -23.49
C GLU A 352 -12.15 -29.48 -24.03
N GLY A 353 -11.96 -30.56 -23.28
CA GLY A 353 -11.19 -31.74 -23.69
C GLY A 353 -9.67 -31.55 -23.61
N LEU A 354 -9.18 -30.78 -22.63
CA LEU A 354 -7.77 -30.66 -22.28
C LEU A 354 -7.50 -31.36 -20.96
N THR A 355 -6.35 -32.02 -20.87
CA THR A 355 -5.87 -32.71 -19.67
C THR A 355 -4.59 -32.07 -19.18
N LYS A 356 -4.42 -32.01 -17.85
CA LYS A 356 -3.15 -31.60 -17.25
C LYS A 356 -2.13 -32.73 -17.34
N HIS A 357 -0.99 -32.44 -17.96
CA HIS A 357 0.19 -33.30 -17.92
C HIS A 357 1.23 -32.64 -17.03
N PHE A 358 1.91 -33.45 -16.22
CA PHE A 358 2.90 -32.96 -15.26
C PHE A 358 4.30 -33.24 -15.74
N LEU A 359 5.15 -32.22 -15.69
CA LEU A 359 6.54 -32.30 -16.07
C LEU A 359 7.43 -32.22 -14.82
N PRO A 360 8.50 -33.05 -14.72
CA PRO A 360 8.89 -34.08 -15.68
C PRO A 360 7.87 -35.23 -15.81
N PRO A 361 7.80 -35.92 -16.97
CA PRO A 361 6.90 -37.05 -17.15
C PRO A 361 7.10 -38.13 -16.07
N GLY A 362 6.00 -38.62 -15.51
CA GLY A 362 6.01 -39.62 -14.44
C GLY A 362 6.02 -39.04 -13.02
N SER A 363 6.13 -37.71 -12.86
CA SER A 363 5.97 -37.06 -11.56
C SER A 363 4.55 -37.16 -11.01
N THR A 364 4.44 -37.31 -9.68
CA THR A 364 3.18 -37.36 -8.95
C THR A 364 2.90 -36.01 -8.27
N PRO A 365 1.86 -35.26 -8.67
CA PRO A 365 1.49 -34.00 -8.03
C PRO A 365 1.27 -34.15 -6.52
N GLY A 366 1.68 -33.15 -5.75
CA GLY A 366 1.62 -33.18 -4.28
C GLY A 366 2.77 -33.94 -3.61
N THR A 367 3.51 -34.77 -4.35
CA THR A 367 4.65 -35.54 -3.82
C THR A 367 5.96 -35.11 -4.48
N ASP A 368 5.99 -35.12 -5.81
CA ASP A 368 7.17 -34.79 -6.60
C ASP A 368 7.12 -33.32 -7.06
N PRO A 369 8.27 -32.62 -7.13
CA PRO A 369 8.36 -31.34 -7.81
C PRO A 369 7.95 -31.48 -9.27
N CYS A 370 6.81 -30.88 -9.63
CA CYS A 370 6.29 -30.91 -10.99
C CYS A 370 5.56 -29.62 -11.37
N VAL A 371 5.59 -29.30 -12.67
CA VAL A 371 4.84 -28.18 -13.27
C VAL A 371 3.77 -28.73 -14.21
N PRO A 372 2.50 -28.31 -14.09
CA PRO A 372 1.45 -28.74 -15.02
C PRO A 372 1.53 -27.97 -16.34
N ILE A 373 1.29 -28.65 -17.44
CA ILE A 373 0.97 -28.10 -18.77
C ILE A 373 -0.39 -28.65 -19.20
N LEU A 374 -1.04 -28.03 -20.20
CA LEU A 374 -2.29 -28.56 -20.76
C LEU A 374 -2.05 -29.11 -22.16
N ILE A 375 -2.65 -30.27 -22.43
CA ILE A 375 -2.61 -30.91 -23.75
C ILE A 375 -4.05 -31.28 -24.12
N SER A 376 -4.47 -31.00 -25.36
CA SER A 376 -5.77 -31.46 -25.83
C SER A 376 -5.78 -32.97 -26.07
N ASN A 377 -6.89 -33.63 -25.73
CA ASN A 377 -7.01 -35.08 -25.80
C ASN A 377 -6.96 -35.63 -27.24
N ASP A 378 -7.14 -34.76 -28.23
CA ASP A 378 -7.13 -35.03 -29.67
C ASP A 378 -5.80 -34.66 -30.34
N ILE A 379 -4.75 -34.31 -29.57
CA ILE A 379 -3.49 -33.81 -30.15
C ILE A 379 -2.81 -34.80 -31.10
N ASP A 380 -2.89 -36.10 -30.83
CA ASP A 380 -2.25 -37.14 -31.64
C ASP A 380 -2.92 -37.31 -33.01
N ASP A 381 -4.20 -36.95 -33.12
CA ASP A 381 -5.00 -37.02 -34.35
C ASP A 381 -5.08 -35.65 -35.06
N ALA A 382 -4.49 -34.61 -34.49
CA ALA A 382 -4.60 -33.24 -35.00
C ALA A 382 -3.72 -33.02 -36.24
N GLU A 383 -4.31 -32.47 -37.30
CA GLU A 383 -3.57 -32.10 -38.51
C GLU A 383 -2.62 -30.90 -38.29
N LYS A 384 -2.97 -30.04 -37.33
CA LYS A 384 -2.18 -28.87 -36.93
C LYS A 384 -2.24 -28.66 -35.43
N VAL A 385 -1.13 -28.21 -34.85
CA VAL A 385 -0.99 -28.00 -33.40
C VAL A 385 -0.71 -26.54 -33.11
N LEU A 386 -1.50 -25.93 -32.23
CA LEU A 386 -1.25 -24.62 -31.67
C LEU A 386 -0.52 -24.78 -30.33
N VAL A 387 0.72 -24.30 -30.31
CA VAL A 387 1.52 -24.22 -29.08
C VAL A 387 1.33 -22.83 -28.47
N ILE A 388 0.78 -22.76 -27.27
CA ILE A 388 0.57 -21.54 -26.51
C ILE A 388 1.65 -21.45 -25.43
N ILE A 389 2.46 -20.41 -25.49
CA ILE A 389 3.42 -20.06 -24.45
C ILE A 389 2.80 -18.92 -23.64
N GLY A 390 2.31 -19.24 -22.44
CA GLY A 390 1.68 -18.26 -21.55
C GLY A 390 2.67 -17.21 -21.03
N ASN A 391 2.14 -16.20 -20.36
CA ASN A 391 2.97 -15.21 -19.68
C ASN A 391 3.76 -15.84 -18.51
N THR A 392 4.69 -15.08 -17.94
CA THR A 392 5.61 -15.57 -16.91
C THR A 392 5.19 -15.22 -15.49
N TYR A 393 3.97 -14.73 -15.28
CA TYR A 393 3.55 -14.18 -13.97
C TYR A 393 2.16 -14.62 -13.50
N ASP A 394 1.25 -14.95 -14.40
CA ASP A 394 -0.09 -15.44 -14.07
C ASP A 394 -0.17 -16.97 -14.03
N ASP A 395 -1.25 -17.46 -13.43
CA ASP A 395 -1.55 -18.88 -13.42
C ASP A 395 -1.82 -19.44 -14.83
N LEU A 396 -1.53 -20.73 -15.00
CA LEU A 396 -1.85 -21.47 -16.22
C LEU A 396 -3.30 -21.26 -16.64
N GLY A 397 -3.49 -20.74 -17.85
CA GLY A 397 -4.82 -20.51 -18.41
C GLY A 397 -5.34 -19.08 -18.31
N ILE A 398 -4.60 -18.17 -17.67
CA ILE A 398 -4.96 -16.76 -17.54
C ILE A 398 -4.22 -15.94 -18.61
N TRP A 399 -4.95 -15.05 -19.29
CA TRP A 399 -4.34 -13.99 -20.13
C TRP A 399 -4.28 -12.66 -19.38
N SER A 400 -5.42 -12.25 -18.83
CA SER A 400 -5.57 -10.99 -18.13
C SER A 400 -6.68 -11.09 -17.10
N VAL A 401 -6.34 -10.87 -15.83
CA VAL A 401 -7.33 -10.78 -14.75
C VAL A 401 -8.24 -9.56 -14.95
N ARG A 402 -7.71 -8.46 -15.51
CA ARG A 402 -8.49 -7.24 -15.80
C ARG A 402 -9.66 -7.54 -16.74
N GLU A 403 -9.40 -8.30 -17.79
CA GLU A 403 -10.43 -8.70 -18.77
C GLU A 403 -11.45 -9.69 -18.19
N MET A 404 -11.14 -10.35 -17.06
CA MET A 404 -12.10 -11.23 -16.37
C MET A 404 -13.14 -10.48 -15.53
N GLU A 405 -12.92 -9.19 -15.24
CA GLU A 405 -13.94 -8.36 -14.59
C GLU A 405 -15.10 -7.99 -15.53
N GLY A 406 -14.91 -8.21 -16.82
CA GLY A 406 -15.90 -7.99 -17.86
C GLY A 406 -17.11 -8.94 -17.80
N PRO A 407 -17.76 -9.23 -18.93
CA PRO A 407 -19.02 -9.98 -18.95
C PRO A 407 -18.85 -11.45 -18.55
N SER A 408 -17.65 -12.03 -18.67
CA SER A 408 -17.37 -13.42 -18.31
C SER A 408 -15.89 -13.60 -18.05
N ILE A 409 -15.52 -14.42 -17.08
CA ILE A 409 -14.11 -14.80 -16.83
C ILE A 409 -13.47 -15.52 -18.03
N ASN A 410 -14.27 -16.04 -18.96
CA ASN A 410 -13.75 -16.67 -20.18
C ASN A 410 -12.99 -15.65 -21.04
N HIS A 411 -13.37 -14.38 -21.00
CA HIS A 411 -12.81 -13.31 -21.83
C HIS A 411 -11.34 -13.09 -21.54
N GLY A 412 -10.97 -12.94 -20.26
CA GLY A 412 -9.57 -12.83 -19.83
C GLY A 412 -8.82 -14.16 -19.68
N SER A 413 -9.44 -15.29 -20.00
CA SER A 413 -8.82 -16.63 -19.91
C SER A 413 -8.50 -17.21 -21.28
N MET A 414 -7.71 -18.27 -21.29
CA MET A 414 -7.42 -19.06 -22.49
C MET A 414 -8.65 -19.83 -23.01
N ILE A 415 -9.78 -19.90 -22.30
CA ILE A 415 -10.96 -20.66 -22.74
C ILE A 415 -11.51 -20.15 -24.07
N SER A 416 -11.59 -18.82 -24.24
CA SER A 416 -12.05 -18.23 -25.50
C SER A 416 -11.13 -18.59 -26.68
N THR A 417 -9.81 -18.52 -26.44
CA THR A 417 -8.75 -18.90 -27.40
C THR A 417 -8.83 -20.38 -27.77
N ILE A 418 -8.95 -21.26 -26.76
CA ILE A 418 -9.07 -22.71 -26.92
C ILE A 418 -10.29 -23.05 -27.78
N ARG A 419 -11.46 -22.49 -27.45
CA ARG A 419 -12.71 -22.78 -28.18
C ARG A 419 -12.61 -22.44 -29.66
N SER A 420 -12.07 -21.27 -30.01
CA SER A 420 -11.94 -20.92 -31.43
C SER A 420 -10.82 -21.70 -32.12
N ALA A 421 -9.70 -21.97 -31.46
CA ALA A 421 -8.65 -22.83 -32.00
C ALA A 421 -9.18 -24.25 -32.32
N LYS A 422 -9.96 -24.85 -31.41
CA LYS A 422 -10.58 -26.16 -31.64
C LYS A 422 -11.60 -26.15 -32.78
N LYS A 423 -12.37 -25.06 -32.95
CA LYS A 423 -13.26 -24.91 -34.13
C LYS A 423 -12.48 -24.93 -35.44
N GLU A 424 -11.25 -24.40 -35.42
CA GLU A 424 -10.30 -24.45 -36.53
C GLU A 424 -9.46 -25.74 -36.55
N LYS A 425 -9.83 -26.75 -35.76
CA LYS A 425 -9.21 -28.08 -35.69
C LYS A 425 -7.75 -28.09 -35.23
N PHE A 426 -7.32 -27.10 -34.43
CA PHE A 426 -6.03 -27.17 -33.77
C PHE A 426 -6.05 -28.18 -32.62
N GLY A 427 -5.08 -29.09 -32.58
CA GLY A 427 -4.62 -29.70 -31.34
C GLY A 427 -3.89 -28.64 -30.50
N LEU A 428 -3.91 -28.75 -29.18
CA LEU A 428 -3.41 -27.69 -28.29
C LEU A 428 -2.34 -28.22 -27.34
N LEU A 429 -1.25 -27.47 -27.24
CA LEU A 429 -0.22 -27.63 -26.22
C LEU A 429 -0.02 -26.27 -25.52
N ILE A 430 -0.34 -26.18 -24.23
CA ILE A 430 -0.25 -24.93 -23.47
C ILE A 430 0.81 -25.09 -22.37
N LEU A 431 1.86 -24.29 -22.45
CA LEU A 431 2.96 -24.28 -21.48
C LEU A 431 2.67 -23.34 -20.32
N ASN A 432 3.19 -23.70 -19.14
CA ASN A 432 2.98 -22.98 -17.89
C ASN A 432 4.23 -22.21 -17.49
N CYS A 433 4.38 -21.03 -18.07
CA CYS A 433 5.55 -20.19 -17.83
C CYS A 433 5.43 -19.35 -16.55
N GLY A 434 4.23 -19.16 -16.00
CA GLY A 434 4.01 -18.36 -14.80
C GLY A 434 4.20 -19.11 -13.49
N GLN A 435 4.01 -20.44 -13.48
CA GLN A 435 4.17 -21.27 -12.28
C GLN A 435 5.42 -22.15 -12.37
N ILE A 436 6.60 -21.53 -12.43
CA ILE A 436 7.90 -22.24 -12.50
C ILE A 436 8.60 -22.42 -11.14
N VAL A 437 8.03 -21.88 -10.06
CA VAL A 437 8.55 -22.03 -8.69
C VAL A 437 7.80 -23.16 -7.99
N TYR A 438 8.51 -24.16 -7.48
CA TYR A 438 7.87 -25.24 -6.70
C TYR A 438 7.76 -24.85 -5.22
N SER A 439 6.57 -24.98 -4.64
CA SER A 439 6.34 -24.81 -3.21
C SER A 439 6.16 -26.16 -2.52
N PRO A 440 7.13 -26.64 -1.72
CA PRO A 440 6.99 -27.86 -0.94
C PRO A 440 5.86 -27.78 0.10
N GLU A 441 5.59 -26.58 0.63
CA GLU A 441 4.49 -26.35 1.58
C GLU A 441 3.12 -26.58 0.92
N MET A 442 2.97 -26.13 -0.34
CA MET A 442 1.71 -26.28 -1.09
C MET A 442 1.67 -27.54 -1.97
N GLY A 443 2.78 -28.29 -2.07
CA GLY A 443 2.89 -29.48 -2.91
C GLY A 443 2.67 -29.24 -4.40
N ARG A 444 2.91 -28.02 -4.90
CA ARG A 444 2.65 -27.65 -6.30
C ARG A 444 3.57 -26.55 -6.79
N ALA A 445 3.63 -26.40 -8.11
CA ALA A 445 4.19 -25.20 -8.72
C ALA A 445 3.25 -23.99 -8.53
N VAL A 446 3.84 -22.82 -8.32
CA VAL A 446 3.17 -21.58 -7.92
C VAL A 446 3.76 -20.38 -8.68
N THR A 447 2.96 -19.33 -8.87
CA THR A 447 3.48 -18.02 -9.31
C THR A 447 4.25 -17.36 -8.18
N TYR A 448 5.02 -16.33 -8.51
CA TYR A 448 5.67 -15.50 -7.49
C TYR A 448 4.64 -14.78 -6.59
N ARG A 449 3.48 -14.42 -7.14
CA ARG A 449 2.36 -13.84 -6.38
C ARG A 449 1.82 -14.83 -5.35
N SER A 450 1.53 -16.08 -5.76
CA SER A 450 1.12 -17.14 -4.86
C SER A 450 2.17 -17.45 -3.79
N TRP A 451 3.46 -17.40 -4.15
CA TRP A 451 4.57 -17.57 -3.21
C TRP A 451 4.56 -16.49 -2.13
N LYS A 452 4.50 -15.22 -2.54
CA LYS A 452 4.37 -14.08 -1.61
C LYS A 452 3.14 -14.25 -0.72
N ALA A 453 2.02 -14.73 -1.27
CA ALA A 453 0.80 -14.99 -0.51
C ALA A 453 0.85 -16.20 0.46
N ALA A 454 1.90 -17.04 0.47
CA ALA A 454 2.00 -18.20 1.38
C ALA A 454 1.94 -17.78 2.86
N THR A 455 1.44 -18.61 3.80
CA THR A 455 1.23 -18.20 5.20
C THR A 455 2.50 -17.68 5.88
N LYS A 456 3.65 -18.29 5.59
CA LYS A 456 4.98 -17.82 6.01
C LYS A 456 5.86 -17.72 4.77
N PRO A 457 5.72 -16.65 3.98
CA PRO A 457 6.45 -16.54 2.73
C PRO A 457 7.93 -16.36 3.08
N SER A 458 8.78 -17.26 2.58
CA SER A 458 10.22 -17.05 2.66
C SER A 458 10.58 -15.93 1.67
N PRO A 459 11.35 -14.91 2.10
CA PRO A 459 11.85 -13.89 1.17
C PRO A 459 12.84 -14.48 0.15
N HIS A 460 13.37 -15.68 0.43
CA HIS A 460 14.31 -16.39 -0.43
C HIS A 460 13.65 -17.61 -1.07
N ILE A 461 13.81 -17.73 -2.39
CA ILE A 461 13.44 -18.92 -3.16
C ILE A 461 14.73 -19.76 -3.33
N ASP A 462 14.75 -20.95 -2.73
CA ASP A 462 15.90 -21.86 -2.76
C ASP A 462 16.06 -22.43 -4.19
N GLU A 463 17.24 -22.22 -4.79
CA GLU A 463 17.53 -22.61 -6.18
C GLU A 463 17.48 -24.13 -6.42
N VAL A 464 17.52 -24.95 -5.37
CA VAL A 464 17.47 -26.41 -5.48
C VAL A 464 16.09 -26.92 -5.09
N LYS A 465 15.55 -26.49 -3.94
CA LYS A 465 14.30 -27.04 -3.39
C LYS A 465 13.04 -26.46 -4.03
N ASN A 466 13.11 -25.25 -4.55
CA ASN A 466 11.96 -24.55 -5.14
C ASN A 466 12.00 -24.56 -6.66
N ARG A 467 12.65 -25.56 -7.25
CA ARG A 467 12.74 -25.76 -8.69
C ARG A 467 12.22 -27.13 -9.08
N VAL A 468 11.66 -27.18 -10.28
CA VAL A 468 11.25 -28.43 -10.93
C VAL A 468 12.42 -28.88 -11.82
N PRO A 469 12.96 -30.10 -11.64
CA PRO A 469 14.09 -30.59 -12.44
C PRO A 469 13.81 -30.51 -13.95
N GLY A 470 14.72 -29.94 -14.74
CA GLY A 470 14.56 -29.72 -16.18
C GLY A 470 13.64 -28.54 -16.56
N HIS A 471 12.99 -27.90 -15.60
CA HIS A 471 12.11 -26.75 -15.78
C HIS A 471 12.44 -25.64 -14.77
N GLU A 472 13.71 -25.47 -14.46
CA GLU A 472 14.16 -24.55 -13.40
C GLU A 472 13.97 -23.06 -13.77
N ASN A 473 13.73 -22.77 -15.04
CA ASN A 473 13.40 -21.44 -15.55
C ASN A 473 12.58 -21.55 -16.84
N VAL A 474 12.02 -20.42 -17.30
CA VAL A 474 11.19 -20.35 -18.51
C VAL A 474 11.92 -20.89 -19.74
N GLN A 475 13.21 -20.56 -19.90
CA GLN A 475 13.98 -20.99 -21.07
C GLN A 475 14.11 -22.52 -21.14
N LYS A 476 14.35 -23.17 -20.00
CA LYS A 476 14.38 -24.64 -19.91
C LYS A 476 12.98 -25.25 -20.04
N HIS A 477 11.96 -24.61 -19.45
CA HIS A 477 10.58 -25.07 -19.53
C HIS A 477 10.02 -25.02 -20.97
N VAL A 478 10.43 -24.05 -21.78
CA VAL A 478 10.06 -23.99 -23.21
C VAL A 478 10.91 -24.95 -24.04
N LYS A 479 12.13 -25.29 -23.62
CA LYS A 479 13.05 -26.23 -24.31
C LYS A 479 12.71 -27.72 -24.13
N ILE A 480 11.48 -28.06 -23.77
CA ILE A 480 11.05 -29.44 -23.56
C ILE A 480 11.06 -30.30 -24.83
N ALA A 481 11.13 -29.68 -26.00
CA ALA A 481 11.29 -30.31 -27.29
C ALA A 481 12.26 -29.52 -28.18
N GLU A 482 12.83 -30.20 -29.19
CA GLU A 482 13.50 -29.52 -30.29
C GLU A 482 12.46 -29.07 -31.31
N TRP A 483 12.14 -27.77 -31.31
CA TRP A 483 11.10 -27.18 -32.15
C TRP A 483 11.47 -27.00 -33.64
N LYS A 484 12.70 -27.36 -34.03
CA LYS A 484 13.44 -26.74 -35.14
C LYS A 484 12.98 -27.10 -36.56
N SER A 485 12.07 -28.07 -36.75
CA SER A 485 11.63 -28.51 -38.09
C SER A 485 10.11 -28.48 -38.31
N SER A 486 9.34 -27.90 -37.37
CA SER A 486 7.89 -28.12 -37.33
C SER A 486 7.06 -26.86 -37.03
N ILE A 487 7.67 -25.66 -37.01
CA ILE A 487 6.94 -24.40 -36.80
C ILE A 487 6.66 -23.75 -38.16
N GLU A 488 5.38 -23.59 -38.49
CA GLU A 488 4.96 -22.97 -39.75
C GLU A 488 4.56 -21.50 -39.61
N ALA A 489 4.22 -21.05 -38.40
CA ALA A 489 3.96 -19.65 -38.10
C ALA A 489 4.16 -19.32 -36.62
N LEU A 490 4.39 -18.05 -36.34
CA LEU A 490 4.59 -17.54 -34.99
C LEU A 490 3.84 -16.21 -34.77
N ILE A 491 3.08 -16.13 -33.69
CA ILE A 491 2.57 -14.86 -33.18
C ILE A 491 3.34 -14.50 -31.92
N ALA A 492 3.76 -13.25 -31.82
CA ALA A 492 4.29 -12.68 -30.60
C ALA A 492 3.37 -11.52 -30.15
N ALA A 493 2.86 -11.58 -28.94
CA ALA A 493 2.09 -10.49 -28.33
C ALA A 493 3.03 -9.70 -27.42
N GLU A 494 3.23 -8.41 -27.72
CA GLU A 494 4.16 -7.51 -27.02
C GLU A 494 5.56 -8.11 -26.79
N SER A 495 6.17 -8.61 -27.85
CA SER A 495 7.55 -9.08 -27.74
C SER A 495 8.52 -7.90 -27.57
N THR A 496 9.58 -8.12 -26.81
CA THR A 496 10.68 -7.17 -26.61
C THR A 496 11.94 -7.54 -27.40
N HIS A 497 11.88 -8.55 -28.27
CA HIS A 497 13.02 -8.95 -29.08
C HIS A 497 13.42 -7.82 -30.05
N THR A 498 14.70 -7.78 -30.38
CA THR A 498 15.24 -6.86 -31.37
C THR A 498 15.78 -7.64 -32.57
N ALA A 499 15.89 -6.98 -33.71
CA ALA A 499 16.55 -7.55 -34.88
C ALA A 499 18.00 -8.01 -34.59
N ALA A 500 18.66 -7.41 -33.59
CA ALA A 500 20.00 -7.78 -33.15
C ALA A 500 20.06 -9.14 -32.43
N ASP A 501 18.97 -9.57 -31.79
CA ASP A 501 18.89 -10.85 -31.08
C ASP A 501 18.86 -12.05 -32.04
N VAL A 502 18.53 -11.81 -33.32
CA VAL A 502 18.35 -12.85 -34.33
C VAL A 502 19.57 -12.91 -35.24
N THR A 503 20.44 -13.90 -34.99
CA THR A 503 21.71 -14.06 -35.72
C THR A 503 21.63 -15.07 -36.87
N SER A 504 20.67 -15.99 -36.86
CA SER A 504 20.51 -17.03 -37.89
C SER A 504 19.76 -16.49 -39.12
N PRO A 505 20.34 -16.54 -40.34
CA PRO A 505 19.66 -16.11 -41.56
C PRO A 505 18.34 -16.82 -41.82
N ASP A 506 18.25 -18.12 -41.53
CA ASP A 506 17.03 -18.90 -41.70
C ASP A 506 15.94 -18.44 -40.73
N LEU A 507 16.30 -18.19 -39.47
CA LEU A 507 15.36 -17.64 -38.48
C LEU A 507 14.93 -16.22 -38.85
N ARG A 508 15.83 -15.42 -39.42
CA ARG A 508 15.49 -14.09 -39.94
C ARG A 508 14.43 -14.18 -41.03
N HIS A 509 14.65 -15.04 -42.02
CA HIS A 509 13.71 -15.25 -43.11
C HIS A 509 12.37 -15.78 -42.60
N PHE A 510 12.37 -16.73 -41.66
CA PHE A 510 11.15 -17.22 -41.02
C PHE A 510 10.39 -16.08 -40.31
N LEU A 511 11.05 -15.27 -39.50
CA LEU A 511 10.39 -14.20 -38.75
C LEU A 511 9.82 -13.09 -39.66
N THR A 512 10.44 -12.82 -40.81
CA THR A 512 9.94 -11.81 -41.75
C THR A 512 8.81 -12.33 -42.65
N THR A 513 8.62 -13.64 -42.79
CA THR A 513 7.64 -14.20 -43.74
C THR A 513 6.51 -14.95 -43.07
N ARG A 514 6.76 -15.50 -41.87
CA ARG A 514 5.90 -16.43 -41.15
C ARG A 514 5.67 -16.03 -39.69
N ALA A 515 6.10 -14.85 -39.26
CA ALA A 515 5.80 -14.36 -37.92
C ALA A 515 5.11 -12.99 -37.93
N ARG A 516 4.23 -12.73 -36.95
CA ARG A 516 3.70 -11.39 -36.68
C ARG A 516 3.85 -11.02 -35.21
N ALA A 517 4.18 -9.76 -34.98
CA ALA A 517 4.21 -9.17 -33.64
C ALA A 517 3.01 -8.23 -33.50
N TYR A 518 2.18 -8.43 -32.49
CA TYR A 518 1.05 -7.56 -32.19
C TYR A 518 1.41 -6.70 -30.98
N ILE A 519 1.29 -5.38 -31.14
CA ILE A 519 1.77 -4.38 -30.18
C ILE A 519 0.65 -3.45 -29.72
N VAL A 520 0.83 -2.84 -28.55
CA VAL A 520 0.03 -1.72 -28.06
C VAL A 520 0.29 -0.52 -28.97
N HIS A 521 -0.74 -0.10 -29.70
CA HIS A 521 -0.71 1.05 -30.60
C HIS A 521 -2.15 1.53 -30.85
N SER A 522 -2.34 2.81 -31.14
CA SER A 522 -3.68 3.44 -31.23
C SER A 522 -4.39 3.20 -32.56
N ASP A 523 -3.66 2.85 -33.61
CA ASP A 523 -4.22 2.54 -34.92
C ASP A 523 -5.19 1.34 -34.88
N PRO A 524 -6.13 1.21 -35.84
CA PRO A 524 -7.08 0.11 -35.87
C PRO A 524 -6.41 -1.28 -35.79
N PRO A 525 -7.05 -2.29 -35.17
CA PRO A 525 -6.49 -3.63 -35.06
C PRO A 525 -6.10 -4.20 -36.42
N GLY A 526 -4.91 -4.80 -36.50
CA GLY A 526 -4.38 -5.40 -37.72
C GLY A 526 -3.75 -4.38 -38.68
N THR A 527 -3.65 -3.11 -38.32
CA THR A 527 -2.89 -2.12 -39.10
C THR A 527 -1.40 -2.45 -39.02
N PHE A 528 -0.73 -2.60 -40.16
CA PHE A 528 0.72 -2.79 -40.21
C PHE A 528 1.45 -1.54 -39.72
N ILE A 529 2.32 -1.73 -38.73
CA ILE A 529 3.18 -0.71 -38.14
C ILE A 529 4.62 -1.03 -38.55
N PRO A 530 5.31 -0.21 -39.34
CA PRO A 530 6.69 -0.48 -39.70
C PRO A 530 7.62 -0.09 -38.55
N ASP A 531 8.01 -1.05 -37.71
CA ASP A 531 8.98 -0.84 -36.63
C ASP A 531 10.30 -1.55 -36.92
N LYS A 532 11.32 -0.77 -37.31
CA LYS A 532 12.65 -1.25 -37.69
C LYS A 532 13.43 -1.88 -36.54
N ARG A 533 12.99 -1.74 -35.29
CA ARG A 533 13.61 -2.39 -34.13
C ARG A 533 13.36 -3.90 -34.15
N PHE A 534 12.20 -4.31 -34.67
CA PHE A 534 11.79 -5.70 -34.76
C PHE A 534 12.14 -6.27 -36.13
N ILE A 535 12.45 -7.56 -36.15
CA ILE A 535 12.59 -8.30 -37.39
C ILE A 535 11.24 -8.83 -37.90
N CYS A 536 10.34 -9.12 -36.96
CA CYS A 536 8.98 -9.54 -37.21
C CYS A 536 8.12 -8.33 -37.58
N GLN A 537 7.21 -8.46 -38.56
CA GLN A 537 6.28 -7.39 -38.89
C GLN A 537 5.37 -7.08 -37.70
N THR A 538 5.32 -5.81 -37.29
CA THR A 538 4.49 -5.37 -36.18
C THR A 538 3.12 -4.87 -36.64
N PHE A 539 2.09 -5.13 -35.85
CA PHE A 539 0.71 -4.80 -36.15
C PHE A 539 0.03 -4.21 -34.91
N SER A 540 -0.78 -3.19 -35.14
CA SER A 540 -1.56 -2.56 -34.07
C SER A 540 -2.64 -3.49 -33.56
N THR A 541 -2.95 -3.34 -32.27
CA THR A 541 -4.05 -4.04 -31.59
C THR A 541 -5.15 -3.09 -31.11
N ALA A 542 -4.95 -1.77 -31.23
CA ALA A 542 -5.79 -0.75 -30.60
C ALA A 542 -5.96 -0.92 -29.08
N GLN A 543 -5.12 -1.75 -28.45
CA GLN A 543 -5.12 -1.97 -27.00
C GLN A 543 -4.16 -0.99 -26.33
N ILE A 544 -4.40 -0.76 -25.04
CA ILE A 544 -3.59 0.13 -24.18
C ILE A 544 -2.67 -0.69 -23.26
N TYR A 545 -3.11 -1.89 -22.88
CA TYR A 545 -2.38 -2.80 -21.98
C TYR A 545 -2.01 -4.08 -22.70
N SER A 546 -0.82 -4.61 -22.44
CA SER A 546 -0.32 -5.73 -23.20
C SER A 546 -0.93 -7.07 -22.84
N GLU A 547 -1.31 -7.27 -21.58
CA GLU A 547 -2.05 -8.44 -21.13
C GLU A 547 -3.41 -8.58 -21.85
N THR A 548 -3.92 -7.49 -22.42
CA THR A 548 -5.21 -7.45 -23.13
C THR A 548 -5.09 -7.75 -24.62
N ILE A 549 -3.87 -7.82 -25.17
CA ILE A 549 -3.63 -8.03 -26.61
C ILE A 549 -4.28 -9.32 -27.11
N ILE A 550 -3.94 -10.47 -26.54
CA ILE A 550 -4.48 -11.76 -26.98
C ILE A 550 -6.00 -11.85 -26.75
N PRO A 551 -6.56 -11.60 -25.56
CA PRO A 551 -8.00 -11.78 -25.33
C PRO A 551 -8.85 -10.90 -26.26
N ASN A 552 -8.39 -9.69 -26.61
CA ASN A 552 -9.15 -8.77 -27.48
C ASN A 552 -8.82 -8.89 -28.97
N SER A 553 -7.63 -9.38 -29.36
CA SER A 553 -7.19 -9.42 -30.77
C SER A 553 -7.17 -10.83 -31.38
N TRP A 554 -7.37 -11.87 -30.56
CA TRP A 554 -7.25 -13.26 -31.01
C TRP A 554 -8.21 -13.59 -32.17
N HIS A 555 -9.49 -13.29 -32.01
CA HIS A 555 -10.51 -13.65 -32.99
C HIS A 555 -10.48 -12.76 -34.23
N ASP A 556 -10.16 -11.48 -34.05
CA ASP A 556 -10.34 -10.48 -35.11
C ASP A 556 -9.15 -10.41 -36.07
N VAL A 557 -7.92 -10.61 -35.56
CA VAL A 557 -6.71 -10.39 -36.37
C VAL A 557 -5.69 -11.52 -36.32
N MET A 558 -5.58 -12.26 -35.21
CA MET A 558 -4.57 -13.31 -35.05
C MET A 558 -4.98 -14.64 -35.67
N LEU A 559 -6.14 -15.18 -35.28
CA LEU A 559 -6.65 -16.44 -35.81
C LEU A 559 -6.93 -16.37 -37.32
N PRO A 560 -7.50 -15.28 -37.87
CA PRO A 560 -7.61 -15.13 -39.32
C PRO A 560 -6.25 -15.11 -40.03
N TRP A 561 -5.21 -14.55 -39.41
CA TRP A 561 -3.88 -14.59 -40.00
C TRP A 561 -3.30 -16.01 -40.07
N PHE A 562 -3.46 -16.84 -39.04
CA PHE A 562 -3.06 -18.25 -39.11
C PHE A 562 -3.73 -19.01 -40.27
N LYS A 563 -4.99 -18.68 -40.60
CA LYS A 563 -5.66 -19.26 -41.78
C LYS A 563 -5.01 -18.82 -43.09
N ARG A 564 -4.65 -17.54 -43.20
CA ARG A 564 -3.95 -17.03 -44.39
C ARG A 564 -2.58 -17.67 -44.59
N VAL A 565 -1.86 -17.94 -43.49
CA VAL A 565 -0.58 -18.67 -43.53
C VAL A 565 -0.74 -20.06 -44.17
N GLU A 566 -1.87 -20.73 -43.90
CA GLU A 566 -2.20 -22.05 -44.46
C GLU A 566 -2.56 -21.96 -45.96
N GLU A 567 -3.22 -20.87 -46.37
CA GLU A 567 -3.63 -20.62 -47.76
C GLU A 567 -2.48 -20.11 -48.65
N ASP A 568 -1.49 -19.41 -48.08
CA ASP A 568 -0.36 -18.79 -48.80
C ASP A 568 1.00 -19.22 -48.24
N PRO A 569 1.62 -20.26 -48.85
CA PRO A 569 2.94 -20.74 -48.45
C PRO A 569 4.09 -19.76 -48.74
N GLU A 570 3.93 -18.84 -49.71
CA GLU A 570 5.03 -18.02 -50.25
C GLU A 570 5.15 -16.63 -49.63
N GLY A 571 4.13 -16.13 -48.91
CA GLY A 571 4.30 -14.94 -48.07
C GLY A 571 3.02 -14.26 -47.62
N CYS A 572 2.65 -14.42 -46.35
CA CYS A 572 1.45 -13.84 -45.74
C CYS A 572 1.66 -12.45 -45.08
N ASN A 573 2.87 -11.89 -45.20
CA ASN A 573 3.29 -10.66 -44.53
C ASN A 573 3.65 -9.55 -45.52
N PRO A 574 3.41 -8.27 -45.16
CA PRO A 574 3.96 -7.13 -45.88
C PRO A 574 5.48 -7.19 -45.97
N VAL A 575 6.03 -6.73 -47.09
CA VAL A 575 7.48 -6.67 -47.31
C VAL A 575 8.05 -5.50 -46.52
N MET A 576 8.99 -5.79 -45.62
CA MET A 576 9.76 -4.77 -44.89
C MET A 576 11.24 -4.89 -45.30
N LEU A 577 11.80 -3.79 -45.81
CA LEU A 577 13.24 -3.69 -46.05
C LEU A 577 13.93 -3.45 -44.71
N VAL A 578 14.58 -4.47 -44.18
CA VAL A 578 15.40 -4.37 -42.96
C VAL A 578 16.79 -3.89 -43.36
N ASP A 579 17.18 -2.70 -42.90
CA ASP A 579 18.54 -2.19 -43.04
C ASP A 579 19.45 -2.86 -42.00
N TRP A 580 20.13 -3.93 -42.44
CA TRP A 580 21.00 -4.73 -41.61
C TRP A 580 22.23 -3.99 -41.10
N GLU A 581 22.74 -3.00 -41.83
CA GLU A 581 23.88 -2.20 -41.37
C GLU A 581 23.46 -1.29 -40.20
N SER A 582 22.26 -0.71 -40.26
CA SER A 582 21.70 0.03 -39.12
C SER A 582 21.43 -0.87 -37.91
N VAL A 583 20.98 -2.11 -38.11
CA VAL A 583 20.80 -3.09 -37.03
C VAL A 583 22.14 -3.45 -36.37
N GLU A 584 23.24 -3.52 -37.13
CA GLU A 584 24.57 -3.75 -36.55
C GLU A 584 25.09 -2.54 -35.76
N ARG A 585 24.80 -1.31 -36.21
CA ARG A 585 25.11 -0.07 -35.46
C ARG A 585 24.32 0.04 -34.15
N LEU A 586 23.10 -0.48 -34.09
CA LEU A 586 22.29 -0.52 -32.87
C LEU A 586 22.92 -1.39 -31.75
N LYS A 587 23.83 -2.32 -32.08
CA LYS A 587 24.58 -3.10 -31.07
C LYS A 587 25.49 -2.22 -30.21
N GLU A 588 25.87 -1.03 -30.68
CA GLU A 588 26.87 -0.15 -30.05
C GLU A 588 26.28 0.99 -29.21
N GLY A 589 24.97 1.25 -29.25
CA GLY A 589 24.46 2.55 -28.79
C GLY A 589 23.01 2.63 -28.30
N TRP A 590 22.42 1.56 -27.76
CA TRP A 590 21.11 1.66 -27.09
C TRP A 590 21.15 1.05 -25.68
N GLY A 591 21.04 1.92 -24.68
CA GLY A 591 20.52 1.58 -23.36
C GLY A 591 19.00 1.45 -23.50
N GLY A 592 18.47 0.27 -23.17
CA GLY A 592 17.15 -0.17 -23.59
C GLY A 592 16.00 0.71 -23.11
N TYR A 593 14.86 0.57 -23.81
CA TYR A 593 13.57 0.51 -23.13
C TYR A 593 13.56 -0.78 -22.31
N SER A 594 14.27 -0.71 -21.20
CA SER A 594 14.44 -1.77 -20.25
C SER A 594 14.44 -1.10 -18.90
N GLY A 595 13.28 -1.10 -18.24
CA GLY A 595 13.27 -1.11 -16.78
C GLY A 595 14.18 -2.23 -16.25
N SER A 596 14.44 -3.29 -17.02
CA SER A 596 15.47 -4.29 -16.72
C SER A 596 16.87 -3.87 -17.19
N THR A 597 17.71 -3.38 -16.28
CA THR A 597 19.17 -3.35 -16.47
C THR A 597 19.68 -4.65 -17.12
N LYS A 598 20.63 -4.56 -18.07
CA LYS A 598 21.32 -5.74 -18.61
C LYS A 598 21.83 -6.59 -17.43
N PRO A 599 21.50 -7.90 -17.34
CA PRO A 599 22.09 -8.75 -16.32
C PRO A 599 23.61 -8.75 -16.52
N LYS A 600 24.37 -8.40 -15.48
CA LYS A 600 25.81 -8.65 -15.49
C LYS A 600 26.02 -10.16 -15.33
N ASP A 601 27.11 -10.68 -15.87
CA ASP A 601 27.47 -12.09 -15.67
C ASP A 601 27.51 -12.39 -14.15
N GLY A 602 26.59 -13.24 -13.69
CA GLY A 602 26.39 -13.57 -12.27
C GLY A 602 25.15 -12.97 -11.60
N ASP A 603 24.34 -12.16 -12.30
CA ASP A 603 23.04 -11.69 -11.78
C ASP A 603 21.94 -12.77 -11.93
N ASP A 604 21.13 -12.93 -10.87
CA ASP A 604 20.01 -13.87 -10.82
C ASP A 604 18.94 -13.50 -11.89
N PRO A 605 18.60 -14.41 -12.83
CA PRO A 605 17.58 -14.15 -13.84
C PRO A 605 16.16 -13.92 -13.29
N ASN A 606 15.93 -14.13 -11.98
CA ASN A 606 14.70 -13.77 -11.27
C ASN A 606 14.77 -12.41 -10.53
N LYS A 607 15.87 -11.66 -10.63
CA LYS A 607 15.97 -10.32 -10.07
C LYS A 607 15.27 -9.33 -11.01
N TRP A 608 13.96 -9.21 -10.86
CA TRP A 608 13.14 -8.31 -11.68
C TRP A 608 13.18 -6.87 -11.18
N ALA A 609 13.10 -5.96 -12.16
CA ALA A 609 13.00 -4.51 -12.03
C ALA A 609 11.64 -4.05 -11.49
N PHE A 610 11.31 -4.45 -10.26
CA PHE A 610 10.18 -3.90 -9.51
C PHE A 610 10.59 -3.31 -8.16
N ASP A 611 11.86 -3.47 -7.73
CA ASP A 611 12.37 -2.74 -6.58
C ASP A 611 12.54 -1.23 -6.87
N ASP A 612 12.50 -0.81 -8.15
CA ASP A 612 12.70 0.59 -8.56
C ASP A 612 11.40 1.31 -9.03
N ASP A 613 10.27 0.61 -9.18
CA ASP A 613 9.03 1.16 -9.81
C ASP A 613 7.91 1.50 -8.81
N GLU A 614 8.18 1.50 -7.50
CA GLU A 614 7.19 1.87 -6.46
C GLU A 614 7.07 3.40 -6.22
N ASN A 615 7.68 4.28 -7.05
CA ASN A 615 7.69 5.73 -6.82
C ASN A 615 7.41 6.65 -8.03
N GLU A 616 6.99 6.17 -9.21
CA GLU A 616 6.52 7.07 -10.28
C GLU A 616 4.99 7.11 -10.33
N ASP A 617 4.41 8.27 -10.02
CA ASP A 617 2.98 8.57 -10.15
C ASP A 617 2.49 8.31 -11.60
N ASP A 618 1.35 7.62 -11.73
CA ASP A 618 0.74 7.18 -13.00
C ASP A 618 0.42 8.34 -13.99
N HIS A 619 0.51 9.60 -13.53
CA HIS A 619 0.32 10.79 -14.37
C HIS A 619 1.47 11.07 -15.34
N ASP A 620 2.67 10.51 -15.13
CA ASP A 620 3.83 10.74 -16.01
C ASP A 620 3.96 9.73 -17.18
N ARG A 621 3.18 8.64 -17.16
CA ARG A 621 3.19 7.63 -18.24
C ARG A 621 2.52 8.11 -19.53
N GLU A 622 1.45 8.90 -19.44
CA GLU A 622 0.77 9.47 -20.62
C GLU A 622 1.66 10.47 -21.38
N ALA A 623 2.55 11.19 -20.70
CA ALA A 623 3.45 12.16 -21.33
C ALA A 623 4.65 11.48 -22.04
N LYS A 624 5.19 10.38 -21.48
CA LYS A 624 6.35 9.67 -22.06
C LYS A 624 5.98 8.85 -23.32
N LEU A 625 4.71 8.48 -23.50
CA LEU A 625 4.23 7.75 -24.70
C LEU A 625 4.14 8.62 -25.96
N GLU A 626 3.91 9.94 -25.82
CA GLU A 626 3.93 10.88 -26.96
C GLU A 626 5.34 11.33 -27.36
N GLU A 627 6.33 11.27 -26.46
CA GLU A 627 7.71 11.69 -26.75
C GLU A 627 8.55 10.58 -27.41
N GLY A 628 8.28 9.30 -27.12
CA GLY A 628 9.00 8.17 -27.72
C GLY A 628 8.82 8.02 -29.25
N GLY A 629 7.74 8.59 -29.79
CA GLY A 629 7.48 8.64 -31.24
C GLY A 629 8.18 9.79 -31.98
N LYS A 630 8.86 10.72 -31.28
CA LYS A 630 9.49 11.91 -31.89
C LYS A 630 11.02 11.85 -32.00
N ALA A 631 11.67 10.79 -31.53
CA ALA A 631 13.14 10.72 -31.46
C ALA A 631 13.84 10.23 -32.75
N PHE A 632 13.14 10.15 -33.89
CA PHE A 632 13.77 10.07 -35.22
C PHE A 632 13.03 11.00 -36.17
N GLY A 633 13.29 12.30 -35.99
CA GLY A 633 13.01 13.30 -37.01
C GLY A 633 13.82 13.04 -38.28
N GLU A 634 13.27 13.53 -39.38
CA GLU A 634 13.68 13.44 -40.80
C GLU A 634 15.12 13.90 -41.13
N GLU A 635 16.16 13.40 -40.45
CA GLU A 635 17.55 13.70 -40.80
C GLU A 635 18.36 12.40 -40.92
N GLY A 636 18.44 11.89 -42.14
CA GLY A 636 19.22 10.70 -42.48
C GLY A 636 18.60 9.86 -43.61
N LEU A 637 18.14 10.53 -44.68
CA LEU A 637 17.52 9.89 -45.85
C LEU A 637 18.38 10.07 -47.11
N GLU A 638 19.70 10.00 -46.97
CA GLU A 638 20.61 9.96 -48.11
C GLU A 638 21.78 9.05 -47.74
N ASP A 639 21.58 7.73 -47.81
CA ASP A 639 22.62 6.82 -48.31
C ASP A 639 22.02 5.43 -48.63
N MET A 640 22.01 5.14 -49.94
CA MET A 640 21.84 3.87 -50.66
C MET A 640 20.97 2.75 -50.06
N VAL A 641 19.68 2.78 -50.42
CA VAL A 641 18.87 1.57 -50.69
C VAL A 641 18.47 1.63 -52.16
N ASP A 642 18.55 0.52 -52.90
CA ASP A 642 18.12 0.47 -54.30
C ASP A 642 16.64 0.89 -54.40
N LEU A 643 16.40 2.11 -54.88
CA LEU A 643 15.09 2.79 -54.87
C LEU A 643 14.00 1.98 -55.59
N ARG A 644 14.37 1.00 -56.42
CA ARG A 644 13.42 0.12 -57.13
C ARG A 644 12.75 -0.89 -56.21
N ASP A 645 13.48 -1.45 -55.24
CA ASP A 645 12.96 -2.44 -54.30
C ASP A 645 12.02 -1.78 -53.28
N ALA A 646 12.31 -0.53 -52.89
CA ALA A 646 11.47 0.26 -52.00
C ALA A 646 10.13 0.67 -52.65
N GLU A 647 10.13 1.07 -53.93
CA GLU A 647 8.89 1.37 -54.66
C GLU A 647 8.04 0.12 -54.92
N GLN A 648 8.67 -1.03 -55.21
CA GLN A 648 7.96 -2.30 -55.37
C GLN A 648 7.36 -2.79 -54.04
N ALA A 649 8.11 -2.69 -52.93
CA ALA A 649 7.61 -3.02 -51.61
C ALA A 649 6.46 -2.09 -51.19
N ALA A 650 6.56 -0.78 -51.45
CA ALA A 650 5.49 0.18 -51.16
C ALA A 650 4.20 -0.10 -51.97
N LYS A 651 4.33 -0.48 -53.25
CA LYS A 651 3.18 -0.88 -54.09
C LYS A 651 2.57 -2.20 -53.64
N ALA A 652 3.38 -3.19 -53.27
CA ALA A 652 2.92 -4.48 -52.75
C ALA A 652 2.20 -4.31 -51.39
N ASN A 653 2.75 -3.50 -50.49
CA ASN A 653 2.16 -3.21 -49.19
C ASN A 653 0.84 -2.44 -49.30
N LYS A 654 0.73 -1.50 -50.26
CA LYS A 654 -0.52 -0.80 -50.53
C LYS A 654 -1.62 -1.75 -51.05
N ALA A 655 -1.28 -2.68 -51.94
CA ALA A 655 -2.21 -3.68 -52.44
C ALA A 655 -2.67 -4.68 -51.34
N LEU A 656 -1.77 -5.04 -50.41
CA LEU A 656 -2.10 -5.87 -49.24
C LEU A 656 -3.02 -5.13 -48.25
N GLN A 657 -2.74 -3.86 -47.95
CA GLN A 657 -3.57 -3.03 -47.07
C GLN A 657 -4.99 -2.78 -47.60
N GLU A 658 -5.16 -2.71 -48.92
CA GLU A 658 -6.48 -2.58 -49.56
C GLU A 658 -7.32 -3.87 -49.43
N ASN A 659 -6.67 -5.04 -49.28
CA ASN A 659 -7.31 -6.34 -49.01
C ASN A 659 -7.53 -6.64 -47.51
N GLU A 660 -6.88 -5.89 -46.58
CA GLU A 660 -7.00 -6.09 -45.12
C GLU A 660 -8.16 -5.32 -44.48
N ARG A 661 -8.92 -4.51 -45.24
CA ARG A 661 -10.14 -3.88 -44.70
C ARG A 661 -11.27 -4.92 -44.57
N PRO A 662 -11.87 -5.11 -43.39
CA PRO A 662 -13.05 -5.97 -43.27
C PRO A 662 -14.15 -5.41 -44.18
N ARG A 663 -14.68 -6.23 -45.09
CA ARG A 663 -15.93 -5.91 -45.80
C ARG A 663 -17.02 -5.82 -44.75
N THR A 664 -17.51 -4.62 -44.48
CA THR A 664 -18.71 -4.41 -43.68
C THR A 664 -19.88 -5.13 -44.36
N VAL A 665 -20.34 -6.22 -43.75
CA VAL A 665 -21.63 -6.85 -44.08
C VAL A 665 -22.73 -5.98 -43.48
N MET A 666 -23.00 -4.83 -44.08
CA MET A 666 -24.20 -4.03 -43.88
C MET A 666 -24.40 -3.11 -45.10
N ASP A 667 -24.82 -3.65 -46.24
CA ASP A 667 -25.57 -2.82 -47.22
C ASP A 667 -26.46 -3.57 -48.23
N ASP A 668 -26.69 -4.88 -48.08
CA ASP A 668 -27.64 -5.61 -48.93
C ASP A 668 -28.71 -6.29 -48.06
N GLY A 669 -29.64 -5.49 -47.52
CA GLY A 669 -30.70 -6.04 -46.69
C GLY A 669 -31.79 -5.09 -46.21
N LEU A 670 -32.02 -3.93 -46.85
CA LEU A 670 -33.13 -3.03 -46.49
C LEU A 670 -33.70 -2.34 -47.74
N LYS A 671 -34.14 -3.14 -48.72
CA LYS A 671 -35.08 -2.72 -49.76
C LYS A 671 -36.08 -3.83 -49.99
N GLU A 672 -36.93 -4.09 -49.01
CA GLU A 672 -38.28 -4.63 -49.18
C GLU A 672 -38.90 -4.79 -47.78
N MET A 673 -39.73 -3.83 -47.37
CA MET A 673 -40.94 -3.99 -46.54
C MET A 673 -41.33 -2.66 -45.85
N GLY A 674 -42.62 -2.30 -45.97
CA GLY A 674 -43.31 -1.21 -45.27
C GLY A 674 -43.67 -0.04 -46.19
N VAL A 675 -44.89 0.13 -46.73
CA VAL A 675 -46.22 0.20 -46.07
C VAL A 675 -46.14 1.07 -44.80
N GLY A 676 -46.85 2.19 -44.63
CA GLY A 676 -47.86 2.87 -45.41
C GLY A 676 -48.14 4.21 -44.73
N LYS A 677 -48.60 5.19 -45.51
CA LYS A 677 -48.97 6.53 -45.03
C LYS A 677 -50.18 6.46 -44.09
N ALA A 678 -50.09 7.14 -42.95
CA ALA A 678 -51.24 7.65 -42.23
C ALA A 678 -51.07 9.18 -42.05
N ALA A 679 -52.04 9.92 -42.58
CA ALA A 679 -52.16 11.37 -42.51
C ALA A 679 -52.92 11.80 -41.22
N PRO A 680 -52.91 13.09 -40.83
CA PRO A 680 -53.41 13.54 -39.54
C PRO A 680 -54.89 13.95 -39.54
N SER A 681 -55.52 13.74 -38.38
CA SER A 681 -56.71 14.39 -37.77
C SER A 681 -58.01 14.57 -38.59
N ALA A 682 -59.06 13.89 -38.14
CA ALA A 682 -60.36 14.45 -37.73
C ALA A 682 -61.09 13.45 -36.83
#